data_AF-A0A1E3YNK9-F1
#
_entry.id   AF-A0A1E3YNK9-F1
#
_cell.length_a   1.000
_cell.length_b   1.000
_cell.length_c   1.000
_cell.angle_alpha   90.00
_cell.angle_beta   90.00
_cell.angle_gamma   90.00
#
_symmetry.space_group_name_H-M   'P 1'
#
loop_
_entity.id
_entity.type
_entity.pdbx_description
1 polymer ?
#
loop_
_entity_poly.entity_id
_entity_poly.type
_entity_poly.pdbx_seq_one_letter_code
_entity_poly.pdbx_strand_id
1 'polypeptide(L)'
;MDARRPSQAPAAPSPWADFVEPDFPFYSSVLDARALGAGWPDDNLTPRGLVLNLGHDLWACFDTDLLRMSAIWQGAGVTPVSMAPLSYHNAGERSPIGQGRLPQVAGTAWLATGLYPGWQAGSAIVRADPRPPAPDAAEPGRGPLTRDDGRFVTIRQTATGVALEYVVHGTTIAEQMAVRLEGDRPVIERRIRVGARPTALSLVVGARPEAAGPFSAIVAGSDAAALRREPDGLIVVRVSAGDAPIDFTVAMSPGTAPAPAPELFAATGPPQPRWPQTVTTRGSLSTSTDAFVVDRLQIPDANPWRRNVRFADITFPSTDRAALVTFDGDVWTVTGLAGSLDRLVWRRFTSGLHEPLAIVTRGDDLFVFDRNGIWRLEDTDGNGEADAHVLVANTFAQTAETREFAMSMRIAPDGAFIIAKGGLLGGTRGRDNGSVLRVAPDGSSMTRLGWGLRQPFASVDPRTGLVVASDQQGNYIPSTPLHIIRDGQYYGFLPESQPEARYPAPITAPLAWIPHAVSASAAGQVWLRGARMGPLNDDLVYLNYYRPGLLLAHLDTSEARPRAAITSLTNDMTFAPLAGAVNPADGQLYVTGFRIWGTDAGELSGLARVRYTGAPSTIPRDVVATDRGVLVQFDVPLDPIVAADPANVSAERWNYQRTPAYGSPHFKLDGTRGQDALTPSSAYVTPDGRGLFIGVPDMKPSMQLRVGWSLATADGHRFDGNVYLTPTELPAFDPVARGFGSINVDLTPRAATTTIARPVTAEEGQRIATRMGCLACHSVDGSVTGRVGPSWRGLAGSDRVLAKGGTRTADAAYLRESILDPTASVARGFDQADAGMPSYAGVLTDAEIDSVILYIQSLR
;
A
#
# COMPACT_ATOMS: atom_id res chain seq x y z
N MET A 1 35.06 12.38 -9.94
CA MET A 1 34.50 13.55 -10.67
C MET A 1 33.05 13.23 -10.99
N ASP A 2 32.14 13.71 -10.15
CA ASP A 2 30.70 13.53 -10.30
C ASP A 2 30.18 14.34 -11.48
N ALA A 3 29.67 13.64 -12.51
CA ALA A 3 28.85 14.26 -13.54
C ALA A 3 27.48 14.54 -12.94
N ARG A 4 27.32 15.77 -12.44
CA ARG A 4 26.07 16.33 -11.92
C ARG A 4 24.94 16.09 -12.93
N ARG A 5 23.78 15.64 -12.44
CA ARG A 5 22.52 15.75 -13.16
C ARG A 5 22.41 17.17 -13.75
N PRO A 6 21.92 17.35 -14.99
CA PRO A 6 21.69 18.68 -15.52
C PRO A 6 20.87 19.49 -14.51
N SER A 7 21.33 20.70 -14.19
CA SER A 7 20.69 21.56 -13.19
C SER A 7 19.24 21.79 -13.60
N GLN A 8 18.31 21.21 -12.84
CA GLN A 8 16.90 21.57 -12.94
C GLN A 8 16.78 23.07 -12.69
N ALA A 9 15.96 23.75 -13.50
CA ALA A 9 15.53 25.11 -13.20
C ALA A 9 15.03 25.17 -11.75
N PRO A 10 15.23 26.29 -11.01
CA PRO A 10 14.73 26.42 -9.65
C PRO A 10 13.25 26.06 -9.63
N ALA A 11 12.91 25.02 -8.87
CA ALA A 11 11.52 24.57 -8.76
C ALA A 11 10.67 25.74 -8.28
N ALA A 12 9.49 25.91 -8.89
CA ALA A 12 8.51 26.84 -8.36
C ALA A 12 8.26 26.52 -6.87
N PRO A 13 8.05 27.51 -6.01
CA PRO A 13 7.77 27.26 -4.60
C PRO A 13 6.59 26.29 -4.48
N SER A 14 6.75 25.26 -3.65
CA SER A 14 5.67 24.29 -3.45
C SER A 14 4.43 25.00 -2.89
N PRO A 15 3.22 24.73 -3.40
CA PRO A 15 1.99 25.29 -2.84
C PRO A 15 1.71 24.73 -1.43
N TRP A 16 2.34 23.63 -1.05
CA TRP A 16 2.13 22.94 0.22
C TRP A 16 3.04 23.44 1.33
N ALA A 17 2.56 23.43 2.58
CA ALA A 17 3.39 23.66 3.76
C ALA A 17 4.29 22.45 4.04
N ASP A 18 5.21 22.52 5.00
CA ASP A 18 6.14 21.42 5.30
C ASP A 18 5.42 20.10 5.65
N PHE A 19 6.11 18.97 5.40
CA PHE A 19 5.55 17.63 5.62
C PHE A 19 5.11 17.39 7.07
N VAL A 20 5.93 17.83 8.05
CA VAL A 20 5.57 17.84 9.48
C VAL A 20 5.29 19.28 9.87
N GLU A 21 4.16 19.54 10.52
CA GLU A 21 3.88 20.87 11.08
C GLU A 21 4.94 21.20 12.16
N PRO A 22 5.54 22.40 12.15
CA PRO A 22 6.67 22.73 13.03
C PRO A 22 6.43 22.55 14.53
N ASP A 23 5.17 22.63 14.96
CA ASP A 23 4.71 22.51 16.35
C ASP A 23 3.96 21.20 16.63
N PHE A 24 3.93 20.26 15.68
CA PHE A 24 3.32 18.96 15.90
C PHE A 24 4.20 18.12 16.84
N PRO A 25 3.64 17.54 17.91
CA PRO A 25 4.43 17.09 19.06
C PRO A 25 5.10 15.73 18.86
N PHE A 26 4.62 14.92 17.91
CA PHE A 26 5.24 13.63 17.58
C PHE A 26 4.93 13.18 16.15
N TYR A 27 5.72 12.26 15.61
CA TYR A 27 5.33 11.49 14.42
C TYR A 27 6.04 10.14 14.37
N SER A 28 5.39 9.15 13.77
CA SER A 28 5.94 7.83 13.50
C SER A 28 7.02 7.89 12.40
N SER A 29 8.19 7.29 12.65
CA SER A 29 9.26 7.19 11.64
C SER A 29 10.19 6.00 11.90
N VAL A 30 10.86 5.54 10.85
CA VAL A 30 12.15 4.85 11.00
C VAL A 30 13.19 5.88 11.45
N LEU A 31 14.15 5.48 12.29
CA LEU A 31 15.34 6.28 12.56
C LEU A 31 16.61 5.43 12.44
N ASP A 32 17.49 5.82 11.53
CA ASP A 32 18.83 5.28 11.41
C ASP A 32 19.84 6.19 12.11
N ALA A 33 20.35 5.74 13.26
CA ALA A 33 21.34 6.43 14.06
C ALA A 33 22.70 5.69 14.08
N ARG A 34 22.93 4.76 13.15
CA ARG A 34 24.20 4.02 13.04
C ARG A 34 25.38 4.90 12.60
N ALA A 35 25.07 6.01 11.91
CA ALA A 35 26.06 6.93 11.34
C ALA A 35 26.48 8.07 12.29
N LEU A 36 26.21 7.97 13.60
CA LEU A 36 26.57 9.02 14.58
C LEU A 36 28.09 9.15 14.82
N GLY A 37 28.88 8.16 14.42
CA GLY A 37 30.35 8.19 14.49
C GLY A 37 30.94 7.34 15.62
N ALA A 38 32.26 7.39 15.78
CA ALA A 38 32.99 6.53 16.71
C ALA A 38 32.56 6.74 18.18
N GLY A 39 32.40 5.64 18.91
CA GLY A 39 32.00 5.63 20.33
C GLY A 39 30.49 5.71 20.57
N TRP A 40 29.70 6.04 19.55
CA TRP A 40 28.25 5.84 19.58
C TRP A 40 27.89 4.38 19.22
N PRO A 41 26.69 3.89 19.57
CA PRO A 41 26.25 2.56 19.17
C PRO A 41 26.17 2.44 17.64
N ASP A 42 26.80 1.42 17.07
CA ASP A 42 26.85 1.13 15.63
C ASP A 42 25.65 0.31 15.14
N ASP A 43 24.85 -0.22 16.05
CA ASP A 43 23.67 -1.05 15.84
C ASP A 43 22.33 -0.29 16.00
N ASN A 44 22.38 1.03 16.18
CA ASN A 44 21.19 1.83 16.47
C ASN A 44 20.35 2.14 15.22
N LEU A 45 19.58 1.14 14.80
CA LEU A 45 18.50 1.28 13.83
C LEU A 45 17.16 1.02 14.53
N THR A 46 16.24 1.97 14.41
CA THR A 46 14.90 1.90 15.00
C THR A 46 13.85 1.79 13.88
N PRO A 47 13.39 0.57 13.53
CA PRO A 47 12.33 0.39 12.53
C PRO A 47 10.97 0.98 12.94
N ARG A 48 10.68 1.00 14.24
CA ARG A 48 9.42 1.48 14.82
C ARG A 48 9.69 2.59 15.83
N GLY A 49 9.87 3.80 15.32
CA GLY A 49 10.18 4.99 16.12
C GLY A 49 8.98 5.93 16.24
N LEU A 50 8.89 6.59 17.39
CA LEU A 50 8.10 7.78 17.62
C LEU A 50 9.08 8.94 17.81
N VAL A 51 9.18 9.81 16.82
CA VAL A 51 9.97 11.03 16.89
C VAL A 51 9.17 12.07 17.67
N LEU A 52 9.73 12.60 18.75
CA LEU A 52 9.13 13.61 19.60
C LEU A 52 9.75 14.97 19.28
N ASN A 53 8.91 15.96 19.03
CA ASN A 53 9.32 17.36 18.91
C ASN A 53 9.26 18.00 20.30
N LEU A 54 10.42 18.35 20.85
CA LEU A 54 10.53 18.91 22.20
C LEU A 54 10.58 20.45 22.19
N GLY A 55 10.52 21.07 21.00
CA GLY A 55 10.79 22.49 20.79
C GLY A 55 12.27 22.82 20.93
N HIS A 56 12.65 24.09 20.68
CA HIS A 56 14.03 24.59 20.83
C HIS A 56 15.08 23.79 20.04
N ASP A 57 14.70 23.32 18.84
CA ASP A 57 15.50 22.42 17.99
C ASP A 57 15.89 21.10 18.69
N LEU A 58 15.18 20.68 19.72
CA LEU A 58 15.43 19.43 20.42
C LEU A 58 14.42 18.36 20.04
N TRP A 59 14.95 17.16 19.87
CA TRP A 59 14.20 16.02 19.38
C TRP A 59 14.62 14.76 20.12
N ALA A 60 13.69 13.82 20.22
CA ALA A 60 13.96 12.48 20.73
C ALA A 60 13.29 11.44 19.84
N CYS A 61 13.76 10.19 19.88
CA CYS A 61 13.10 9.06 19.24
C CYS A 61 12.87 7.96 20.27
N PHE A 62 11.61 7.60 20.46
CA PHE A 62 11.19 6.49 21.30
C PHE A 62 10.99 5.25 20.43
N ASP A 63 11.72 4.18 20.72
CA ASP A 63 11.55 2.87 20.08
C ASP A 63 10.44 2.10 20.79
N THR A 64 9.32 1.85 20.10
CA THR A 64 8.14 1.20 20.69
C THR A 64 8.31 -0.30 20.90
N ASP A 65 9.26 -0.93 20.20
CA ASP A 65 9.50 -2.36 20.31
C ASP A 65 10.39 -2.67 21.53
N LEU A 66 11.41 -1.84 21.80
CA LEU A 66 12.37 -2.01 22.91
C LEU A 66 12.12 -1.09 24.11
N LEU A 67 11.11 -0.21 24.04
CA LEU A 67 10.72 0.74 25.10
C LEU A 67 11.92 1.58 25.59
N ARG A 68 12.65 2.18 24.64
CA ARG A 68 13.88 2.93 24.89
C ARG A 68 13.89 4.27 24.16
N MET A 69 14.63 5.24 24.70
CA MET A 69 15.04 6.41 23.92
C MET A 69 16.20 5.98 23.03
N SER A 70 15.95 5.78 21.75
CA SER A 70 17.00 5.36 20.81
C SER A 70 17.98 6.49 20.55
N ALA A 71 17.51 7.74 20.49
CA ALA A 71 18.35 8.93 20.38
C ALA A 71 17.68 10.19 20.95
N ILE A 72 18.51 11.12 21.41
CA ILE A 72 18.14 12.52 21.73
C ILE A 72 19.17 13.41 21.03
N TRP A 73 18.73 14.46 20.34
CA TRP A 73 19.62 15.34 19.60
C TRP A 73 19.09 16.77 19.50
N GLN A 74 20.01 17.67 19.14
CA GLN A 74 19.69 19.06 18.80
C GLN A 74 19.94 19.31 17.32
N GLY A 75 18.96 19.87 16.59
CA GLY A 75 19.06 20.21 15.18
C GLY A 75 17.70 20.26 14.47
N ALA A 76 17.70 19.97 13.18
CA ALA A 76 16.56 20.12 12.28
C ALA A 76 15.59 18.92 12.27
N GLY A 77 15.64 18.05 13.28
CA GLY A 77 14.80 16.85 13.37
C GLY A 77 15.38 15.66 12.60
N VAL A 78 14.59 15.06 11.72
CA VAL A 78 14.95 13.84 10.97
C VAL A 78 15.03 14.16 9.48
N THR A 79 16.01 13.58 8.78
CA THR A 79 16.11 13.76 7.33
C THR A 79 14.87 13.18 6.61
N PRO A 80 14.31 13.87 5.60
CA PRO A 80 13.03 13.50 4.98
C PRO A 80 13.21 12.39 3.93
N VAL A 81 13.74 11.23 4.32
CA VAL A 81 14.18 10.17 3.40
C VAL A 81 13.27 8.94 3.46
N SER A 82 11.96 9.18 3.50
CA SER A 82 10.92 8.16 3.36
C SER A 82 10.01 8.49 2.18
N MET A 83 9.19 7.53 1.77
CA MET A 83 8.37 7.66 0.56
C MET A 83 7.36 8.82 0.62
N ALA A 84 6.62 8.97 1.73
CA ALA A 84 5.69 10.08 1.88
C ALA A 84 6.40 11.45 1.93
N PRO A 85 7.41 11.69 2.81
CA PRO A 85 8.16 12.95 2.84
C PRO A 85 8.79 13.35 1.50
N LEU A 86 9.45 12.42 0.80
CA LEU A 86 10.10 12.71 -0.49
C LEU A 86 9.09 13.11 -1.56
N SER A 87 7.97 12.37 -1.64
CA SER A 87 6.95 12.61 -2.67
C SER A 87 5.96 13.72 -2.34
N TYR A 88 6.06 14.32 -1.15
CA TYR A 88 5.07 15.27 -0.63
C TYR A 88 5.04 16.58 -1.43
N HIS A 89 6.20 17.21 -1.65
CA HIS A 89 6.30 18.45 -2.42
C HIS A 89 6.51 18.20 -3.92
N ASN A 90 7.11 17.06 -4.26
CA ASN A 90 7.41 16.68 -5.63
C ASN A 90 6.87 15.27 -5.90
N ALA A 91 5.63 15.22 -6.40
CA ALA A 91 4.98 13.97 -6.73
C ALA A 91 5.85 13.17 -7.71
N GLY A 92 6.21 11.94 -7.34
CA GLY A 92 7.03 11.06 -8.18
C GLY A 92 8.49 10.92 -7.77
N GLU A 93 8.98 11.70 -6.80
CA GLU A 93 10.20 11.37 -6.06
C GLU A 93 9.98 10.13 -5.18
N ARG A 94 11.03 9.32 -5.01
CA ARG A 94 10.94 8.02 -4.34
C ARG A 94 12.12 7.77 -3.43
N SER A 95 11.84 7.10 -2.32
CA SER A 95 12.89 6.46 -1.52
C SER A 95 13.38 5.19 -2.25
N PRO A 96 14.70 4.93 -2.31
CA PRO A 96 15.21 3.68 -2.84
C PRO A 96 14.71 2.49 -2.01
N ILE A 97 14.59 1.31 -2.64
CA ILE A 97 14.32 0.05 -1.92
C ILE A 97 15.47 -0.24 -0.95
N GLY A 98 15.16 -0.86 0.17
CA GLY A 98 16.15 -1.36 1.10
C GLY A 98 16.46 -0.40 2.23
N GLN A 99 17.48 -0.75 2.99
CA GLN A 99 17.90 -0.04 4.20
C GLN A 99 19.14 0.83 3.99
N GLY A 100 19.58 1.00 2.74
CA GLY A 100 20.79 1.75 2.39
C GLY A 100 20.64 3.27 2.49
N ARG A 101 19.40 3.78 2.47
CA ARG A 101 19.11 5.22 2.60
C ARG A 101 17.82 5.40 3.39
N LEU A 102 17.95 5.68 4.68
CA LEU A 102 16.85 5.78 5.63
C LEU A 102 16.81 7.20 6.26
N PRO A 103 15.70 7.57 6.92
CA PRO A 103 15.66 8.78 7.74
C PRO A 103 16.72 8.72 8.86
N GLN A 104 17.49 9.79 9.02
CA GLN A 104 18.64 9.90 9.93
C GLN A 104 18.51 11.11 10.85
N VAL A 105 19.26 11.11 11.95
CA VAL A 105 19.42 12.28 12.83
C VAL A 105 19.97 13.47 12.05
N ALA A 106 19.20 14.55 11.94
CA ALA A 106 19.64 15.81 11.33
C ALA A 106 20.11 16.80 12.41
N GLY A 107 21.25 16.52 13.04
CA GLY A 107 21.76 17.36 14.13
C GLY A 107 22.89 16.74 14.93
N THR A 108 23.15 17.29 16.10
CA THR A 108 24.16 16.80 17.05
C THR A 108 23.51 15.95 18.14
N ALA A 109 23.92 14.68 18.23
CA ALA A 109 23.42 13.77 19.25
C ALA A 109 23.86 14.17 20.67
N TRP A 110 22.90 14.13 21.60
CA TRP A 110 23.11 14.28 23.03
C TRP A 110 23.31 12.92 23.69
N LEU A 111 22.41 11.98 23.38
CA LEU A 111 22.42 10.61 23.89
C LEU A 111 21.94 9.65 22.80
N ALA A 112 22.44 8.42 22.82
CA ALA A 112 21.93 7.34 21.99
C ALA A 112 21.98 6.00 22.73
N THR A 113 21.10 5.07 22.36
CA THR A 113 21.00 3.74 22.98
C THR A 113 21.16 2.67 21.90
N GLY A 114 22.01 1.67 22.15
CA GLY A 114 22.19 0.51 21.26
C GLY A 114 21.03 -0.48 21.38
N LEU A 115 21.00 -1.54 20.57
CA LEU A 115 19.82 -2.40 20.39
C LEU A 115 19.51 -3.31 21.59
N TYR A 116 18.99 -2.75 22.68
CA TYR A 116 18.59 -3.45 23.91
C TYR A 116 17.52 -2.68 24.68
N PRO A 117 16.75 -3.31 25.58
CA PRO A 117 15.60 -2.69 26.24
C PRO A 117 15.96 -1.46 27.07
N GLY A 118 15.11 -0.43 27.01
CA GLY A 118 15.29 0.81 27.76
C GLY A 118 14.94 0.68 29.24
N TRP A 119 14.05 -0.26 29.57
CA TRP A 119 13.75 -0.68 30.93
C TRP A 119 14.12 -2.14 31.11
N GLN A 120 14.73 -2.47 32.25
CA GLN A 120 15.16 -3.84 32.57
C GLN A 120 14.88 -4.15 34.05
N ALA A 121 14.55 -5.41 34.35
CA ALA A 121 14.42 -5.89 35.72
C ALA A 121 15.79 -6.00 36.40
N GLY A 122 15.85 -5.59 37.67
CA GLY A 122 17.05 -5.65 38.50
C GLY A 122 18.03 -4.49 38.29
N SER A 123 19.24 -4.65 38.81
CA SER A 123 20.28 -3.61 38.84
C SER A 123 21.39 -3.79 37.78
N ALA A 124 21.46 -4.96 37.17
CA ALA A 124 22.46 -5.26 36.14
C ALA A 124 21.89 -4.91 34.77
N ILE A 125 22.66 -4.19 33.95
CA ILE A 125 22.25 -3.82 32.59
C ILE A 125 22.77 -4.87 31.62
N VAL A 126 21.85 -5.48 30.88
CA VAL A 126 22.15 -6.37 29.76
C VAL A 126 22.08 -5.56 28.46
N ARG A 127 23.17 -5.58 27.70
CA ARG A 127 23.32 -4.83 26.43
C ARG A 127 23.18 -5.76 25.23
N ALA A 128 22.09 -6.52 25.22
CA ALA A 128 21.76 -7.44 24.15
C ALA A 128 20.28 -7.32 23.82
N ASP A 129 19.94 -7.51 22.55
CA ASP A 129 18.56 -7.61 22.11
C ASP A 129 17.98 -8.97 22.55
N PRO A 130 16.99 -9.01 23.47
CA PRO A 130 16.42 -10.26 23.95
C PRO A 130 15.45 -10.89 22.93
N ARG A 131 15.09 -10.15 21.88
CA ARG A 131 14.09 -10.60 20.91
C ARG A 131 14.67 -11.67 19.98
N PRO A 132 13.89 -12.71 19.64
CA PRO A 132 14.36 -13.75 18.72
C PRO A 132 14.82 -13.16 17.39
N PRO A 133 15.96 -13.63 16.84
CA PRO A 133 16.48 -13.11 15.58
C PRO A 133 15.47 -13.30 14.44
N ALA A 134 15.54 -12.39 13.47
CA ALA A 134 14.84 -12.55 12.20
C ALA A 134 15.50 -13.65 11.34
N PRO A 135 14.87 -14.09 10.24
CA PRO A 135 15.47 -15.06 9.33
C PRO A 135 16.83 -14.63 8.77
N ASP A 136 17.05 -13.32 8.61
CA ASP A 136 18.38 -12.74 8.48
C ASP A 136 18.84 -12.22 9.85
N ALA A 137 19.99 -12.70 10.34
CA ALA A 137 20.48 -12.36 11.67
C ALA A 137 20.85 -10.86 11.82
N ALA A 138 21.18 -10.20 10.71
CA ALA A 138 21.52 -8.77 10.68
C ALA A 138 20.30 -7.85 10.73
N GLU A 139 19.08 -8.36 10.59
CA GLU A 139 17.85 -7.56 10.64
C GLU A 139 17.49 -7.17 12.09
N PRO A 140 17.43 -5.86 12.42
CA PRO A 140 17.06 -5.39 13.75
C PRO A 140 15.54 -5.31 13.98
N GLY A 141 14.72 -5.36 12.92
CA GLY A 141 13.27 -5.38 12.95
C GLY A 141 12.68 -6.73 13.38
N ARG A 142 12.82 -7.04 14.68
CA ARG A 142 12.45 -8.34 15.26
C ARG A 142 11.03 -8.41 15.85
N GLY A 143 10.31 -7.29 15.84
CA GLY A 143 9.02 -7.11 16.51
C GLY A 143 9.19 -6.62 17.96
N PRO A 144 8.10 -6.57 18.75
CA PRO A 144 8.14 -6.05 20.12
C PRO A 144 8.79 -7.03 21.09
N LEU A 145 9.08 -6.53 22.30
CA LEU A 145 9.36 -7.36 23.47
C LEU A 145 8.21 -8.35 23.76
N THR A 146 8.53 -9.38 24.56
CA THR A 146 7.49 -10.27 25.08
C THR A 146 6.55 -9.48 26.00
N ARG A 147 5.30 -9.93 26.15
CA ARG A 147 4.30 -9.24 27.00
C ARG A 147 4.74 -9.14 28.46
N ASP A 148 5.54 -10.09 28.94
CA ASP A 148 6.05 -10.13 30.31
C ASP A 148 7.22 -9.14 30.50
N ASP A 149 8.01 -8.89 29.45
CA ASP A 149 9.11 -7.93 29.49
C ASP A 149 8.60 -6.49 29.35
N GLY A 150 7.74 -6.24 28.35
CA GLY A 150 7.08 -4.96 28.22
C GLY A 150 6.29 -4.77 26.93
N ARG A 151 5.43 -3.74 26.93
CA ARG A 151 4.66 -3.31 25.76
C ARG A 151 4.40 -1.81 25.77
N PHE A 152 4.44 -1.19 24.60
CA PHE A 152 3.92 0.17 24.40
C PHE A 152 2.39 0.15 24.43
N VAL A 153 1.74 1.19 24.95
CA VAL A 153 0.29 1.23 25.13
C VAL A 153 -0.33 2.45 24.46
N THR A 154 0.09 3.67 24.78
CA THR A 154 -0.62 4.87 24.32
C THR A 154 0.31 6.07 24.15
N ILE A 155 0.03 6.87 23.12
CA ILE A 155 0.47 8.26 23.03
C ILE A 155 -0.73 9.12 23.44
N ARG A 156 -0.58 9.93 24.48
CA ARG A 156 -1.61 10.87 24.93
C ARG A 156 -1.14 12.29 24.70
N GLN A 157 -1.87 13.06 23.92
CA GLN A 157 -1.68 14.49 23.81
C GLN A 157 -2.18 15.17 25.08
N THR A 158 -1.43 16.16 25.53
CA THR A 158 -1.69 16.94 26.75
C THR A 158 -1.53 18.43 26.42
N ALA A 159 -2.00 19.31 27.29
CA ALA A 159 -1.85 20.75 27.11
C ALA A 159 -0.39 21.22 26.94
N THR A 160 0.59 20.43 27.41
CA THR A 160 2.02 20.80 27.42
C THR A 160 2.91 19.88 26.58
N GLY A 161 2.35 19.02 25.75
CA GLY A 161 3.11 18.08 24.90
C GLY A 161 2.47 16.70 24.84
N VAL A 162 3.28 15.65 24.83
CA VAL A 162 2.79 14.25 24.76
C VAL A 162 3.29 13.42 25.93
N ALA A 163 2.41 12.56 26.45
CA ALA A 163 2.74 11.52 27.42
C ALA A 163 2.74 10.16 26.71
N LEU A 164 3.79 9.39 26.94
CA LEU A 164 3.95 8.02 26.47
C LEU A 164 3.60 7.08 27.62
N GLU A 165 2.67 6.17 27.38
CA GLU A 165 2.21 5.17 28.34
C GLU A 165 2.63 3.78 27.87
N TYR A 166 3.27 3.02 28.76
CA TYR A 166 3.75 1.68 28.46
C TYR A 166 3.84 0.82 29.74
N VAL A 167 3.99 -0.49 29.59
CA VAL A 167 4.12 -1.44 30.69
C VAL A 167 5.45 -2.16 30.59
N VAL A 168 6.17 -2.30 31.70
CA VAL A 168 7.46 -3.02 31.80
C VAL A 168 7.41 -3.95 33.00
N HIS A 169 7.64 -5.25 32.81
CA HIS A 169 7.61 -6.24 33.90
C HIS A 169 6.37 -6.10 34.83
N GLY A 170 5.18 -5.94 34.22
CA GLY A 170 3.90 -5.74 34.94
C GLY A 170 3.71 -4.36 35.59
N THR A 171 4.69 -3.46 35.50
CA THR A 171 4.64 -2.10 36.07
C THR A 171 4.22 -1.10 35.00
N THR A 172 3.21 -0.27 35.28
CA THR A 172 2.81 0.83 34.39
C THR A 172 3.80 1.99 34.48
N ILE A 173 4.18 2.54 33.33
CA ILE A 173 5.03 3.72 33.21
C ILE A 173 4.29 4.77 32.39
N ALA A 174 4.30 6.01 32.86
CA ALA A 174 3.93 7.18 32.06
C ALA A 174 5.10 8.14 32.01
N GLU A 175 5.46 8.59 30.81
CA GLU A 175 6.64 9.42 30.58
C GLU A 175 6.29 10.61 29.70
N GLN A 176 6.68 11.81 30.12
CA GLN A 176 6.59 13.03 29.32
C GLN A 176 7.96 13.69 29.24
N MET A 177 8.34 14.13 28.04
CA MET A 177 9.55 14.93 27.83
C MET A 177 9.18 16.39 27.65
N ALA A 178 9.93 17.28 28.32
CA ALA A 178 9.78 18.72 28.20
C ALA A 178 11.16 19.39 28.13
N VAL A 179 11.19 20.62 27.64
CA VAL A 179 12.39 21.47 27.65
C VAL A 179 12.14 22.65 28.58
N ARG A 180 13.08 22.85 29.51
CA ARG A 180 13.15 24.06 30.34
C ARG A 180 14.42 24.82 29.99
N LEU A 181 14.34 26.14 29.93
CA LEU A 181 15.50 27.00 29.69
C LEU A 181 16.12 27.45 31.02
N GLU A 182 17.45 27.32 31.13
CA GLU A 182 18.27 27.91 32.19
C GLU A 182 19.13 29.02 31.58
N GLY A 183 18.61 30.25 31.60
CA GLY A 183 19.10 31.30 30.69
C GLY A 183 18.77 30.90 29.25
N ASP A 184 19.76 30.88 28.37
CA ASP A 184 19.60 30.41 26.97
C ASP A 184 19.91 28.92 26.81
N ARG A 185 20.30 28.23 27.88
CA ARG A 185 20.71 26.84 27.83
C ARG A 185 19.50 25.92 27.96
N PRO A 186 19.22 25.04 26.99
CA PRO A 186 18.14 24.09 27.11
C PRO A 186 18.51 22.92 28.03
N VAL A 187 17.57 22.55 28.89
CA VAL A 187 17.59 21.37 29.75
C VAL A 187 16.39 20.49 29.36
N ILE A 188 16.67 19.24 28.99
CA ILE A 188 15.61 18.25 28.76
C ILE A 188 15.22 17.63 30.11
N GLU A 189 13.93 17.58 30.37
CA GLU A 189 13.34 16.91 31.52
C GLU A 189 12.53 15.70 31.06
N ARG A 190 12.97 14.50 31.45
CA ARG A 190 12.16 13.27 31.34
C ARG A 190 11.38 13.10 32.64
N ARG A 191 10.10 13.42 32.62
CA ARG A 191 9.18 13.35 33.77
C ARG A 191 8.50 12.00 33.75
N ILE A 192 8.73 11.17 34.76
CA ILE A 192 8.37 9.76 34.75
C ILE A 192 7.56 9.41 35.98
N ARG A 193 6.38 8.84 35.75
CA ARG A 193 5.58 8.15 36.75
C ARG A 193 5.78 6.65 36.62
N VAL A 194 6.15 6.00 37.72
CA VAL A 194 6.30 4.54 37.80
C VAL A 194 5.27 4.01 38.78
N GLY A 195 4.48 3.02 38.34
CA GLY A 195 3.48 2.36 39.17
C GLY A 195 4.08 1.50 40.28
N ALA A 196 3.22 0.71 40.95
CA ALA A 196 3.67 -0.32 41.87
C ALA A 196 4.57 -1.32 41.12
N ARG A 197 5.73 -1.63 41.71
CA ARG A 197 6.78 -2.44 41.07
C ARG A 197 7.27 -3.52 42.05
N PRO A 198 6.99 -4.81 41.77
CA PRO A 198 7.32 -5.91 42.69
C PRO A 198 8.84 -6.17 42.76
N THR A 199 9.57 -5.77 41.72
CA THR A 199 11.02 -5.90 41.64
C THR A 199 11.64 -4.54 41.34
N ALA A 200 12.93 -4.40 41.64
CA ALA A 200 13.67 -3.21 41.23
C ALA A 200 13.78 -3.16 39.71
N LEU A 201 13.77 -1.95 39.15
CA LEU A 201 13.88 -1.69 37.71
C LEU A 201 15.10 -0.79 37.45
N SER A 202 15.66 -0.90 36.25
CA SER A 202 16.67 0.02 35.75
C SER A 202 16.21 0.65 34.44
N LEU A 203 16.27 1.98 34.36
CA LEU A 203 16.02 2.77 33.16
C LEU A 203 17.35 3.17 32.54
N VAL A 204 17.58 2.77 31.30
CA VAL A 204 18.63 3.30 30.45
C VAL A 204 18.23 4.70 29.99
N VAL A 205 18.99 5.70 30.42
CA VAL A 205 18.79 7.09 29.98
C VAL A 205 19.40 7.30 28.59
N GLY A 206 20.56 6.69 28.35
CA GLY A 206 21.29 6.70 27.09
C GLY A 206 22.80 6.71 27.31
N ALA A 207 23.57 6.42 26.27
CA ALA A 207 25.02 6.50 26.27
C ALA A 207 25.51 7.81 25.63
N ARG A 208 26.66 8.29 26.09
CA ARG A 208 27.41 9.37 25.46
C ARG A 208 28.91 9.04 25.47
N PRO A 209 29.60 9.05 24.31
CA PRO A 209 31.04 8.86 24.28
C PRO A 209 31.76 10.09 24.86
N GLU A 210 32.92 9.86 25.48
CA GLU A 210 33.75 10.93 26.06
C GLU A 210 34.12 12.00 25.03
N ALA A 211 34.38 11.59 23.78
CA ALA A 211 34.70 12.48 22.66
C ALA A 211 33.58 13.48 22.30
N ALA A 212 32.33 13.22 22.68
CA ALA A 212 31.24 14.16 22.49
C ALA A 212 31.26 15.31 23.53
N GLY A 213 32.13 15.26 24.53
CA GLY A 213 32.26 16.31 25.55
C GLY A 213 31.32 16.13 26.75
N PRO A 214 31.43 17.00 27.76
CA PRO A 214 30.77 16.83 29.05
C PRO A 214 29.24 16.84 28.94
N PHE A 215 28.59 16.00 29.73
CA PHE A 215 27.13 15.91 29.78
C PHE A 215 26.66 15.60 31.19
N SER A 216 25.78 16.44 31.71
CA SER A 216 25.26 16.33 33.05
C SER A 216 23.82 15.85 33.05
N ALA A 217 23.52 15.00 34.03
CA ALA A 217 22.18 14.50 34.30
C ALA A 217 22.02 14.42 35.81
N ILE A 218 20.82 14.73 36.29
CA ILE A 218 20.43 14.60 37.69
C ILE A 218 19.07 13.89 37.75
N VAL A 219 18.80 13.23 38.88
CA VAL A 219 17.49 12.66 39.19
C VAL A 219 16.96 13.32 40.46
N ALA A 220 15.67 13.66 40.47
CA ALA A 220 14.99 14.24 41.64
C ALA A 220 13.49 13.88 41.62
N GLY A 221 12.81 14.06 42.75
CA GLY A 221 11.38 13.78 42.94
C GLY A 221 11.07 12.56 43.81
N SER A 222 11.96 11.57 43.85
CA SER A 222 11.79 10.37 44.68
C SER A 222 13.14 9.78 45.09
N ASP A 223 13.29 9.46 46.38
CA ASP A 223 14.46 8.76 46.92
C ASP A 223 14.57 7.31 46.45
N ALA A 224 13.50 6.76 45.86
CA ALA A 224 13.52 5.43 45.28
C ALA A 224 14.25 5.38 43.93
N ALA A 225 14.52 6.53 43.29
CA ALA A 225 15.18 6.66 42.00
C ALA A 225 16.59 7.25 42.16
N ALA A 226 17.62 6.52 41.70
CA ALA A 226 19.02 6.93 41.85
C ALA A 226 19.78 6.85 40.51
N LEU A 227 20.42 7.96 40.12
CA LEU A 227 21.27 8.04 38.93
C LEU A 227 22.58 7.28 39.15
N ARG A 228 23.00 6.55 38.12
CA ARG A 228 24.29 5.84 38.02
C ARG A 228 24.89 6.09 36.64
N ARG A 229 26.22 6.14 36.59
CA ARG A 229 27.00 6.19 35.36
C ARG A 229 27.89 4.98 35.30
N GLU A 230 27.76 4.20 34.25
CA GLU A 230 28.66 3.08 33.98
C GLU A 230 30.00 3.62 33.44
N PRO A 231 31.11 2.87 33.58
CA PRO A 231 32.44 3.32 33.16
C PRO A 231 32.56 3.72 31.68
N ASP A 232 31.68 3.19 30.83
CA ASP A 232 31.65 3.43 29.39
C ASP A 232 30.71 4.57 28.96
N GLY A 233 30.23 5.37 29.91
CA GLY A 233 29.42 6.56 29.64
C GLY A 233 27.91 6.29 29.53
N LEU A 234 27.45 5.07 29.79
CA LEU A 234 26.02 4.77 29.91
C LEU A 234 25.43 5.42 31.16
N ILE A 235 24.35 6.17 31.00
CA ILE A 235 23.61 6.79 32.10
C ILE A 235 22.38 5.94 32.40
N VAL A 236 22.20 5.57 33.68
CA VAL A 236 21.14 4.66 34.15
C VAL A 236 20.46 5.28 35.36
N VAL A 237 19.14 5.12 35.50
CA VAL A 237 18.42 5.36 36.75
C VAL A 237 17.98 4.03 37.33
N ARG A 238 18.39 3.73 38.56
CA ARG A 238 17.90 2.57 39.32
C ARG A 238 16.68 2.97 40.11
N VAL A 239 15.61 2.19 39.99
CA VAL A 239 14.35 2.39 40.70
C VAL A 239 14.13 1.20 41.65
N SER A 240 14.11 1.47 42.95
CA SER A 240 13.91 0.43 43.96
C SER A 240 12.48 -0.13 43.92
N ALA A 241 12.31 -1.40 44.28
CA ALA A 241 10.99 -2.05 44.40
C ALA A 241 10.05 -1.29 45.37
N GLY A 242 8.74 -1.44 45.22
CA GLY A 242 7.75 -0.94 46.18
C GLY A 242 6.32 -0.88 45.66
N ASP A 243 5.37 -0.75 46.60
CA ASP A 243 3.94 -0.94 46.34
C ASP A 243 3.17 0.35 46.01
N ALA A 244 3.79 1.51 46.21
CA ALA A 244 3.19 2.82 45.89
C ALA A 244 3.79 3.39 44.59
N PRO A 245 3.01 4.09 43.76
CA PRO A 245 3.55 4.79 42.61
C PRO A 245 4.54 5.88 43.06
N ILE A 246 5.56 6.13 42.24
CA ILE A 246 6.53 7.21 42.44
C ILE A 246 6.60 8.09 41.19
N ASP A 247 6.88 9.36 41.40
CA ASP A 247 7.21 10.29 40.31
C ASP A 247 8.65 10.76 40.49
N PHE A 248 9.42 10.77 39.41
CA PHE A 248 10.74 11.36 39.38
C PHE A 248 11.02 11.98 38.02
N THR A 249 12.00 12.87 37.99
CA THR A 249 12.43 13.52 36.76
C THR A 249 13.92 13.32 36.55
N VAL A 250 14.31 13.01 35.31
CA VAL A 250 15.71 13.04 34.86
C VAL A 250 15.92 14.33 34.07
N ALA A 251 16.59 15.30 34.68
CA ALA A 251 16.97 16.55 34.02
C ALA A 251 18.38 16.42 33.44
N MET A 252 18.56 16.79 32.18
CA MET A 252 19.82 16.57 31.46
C MET A 252 20.15 17.68 30.46
N SER A 253 21.45 17.93 30.31
CA SER A 253 21.98 18.96 29.42
C SER A 253 23.47 18.75 29.14
N PRO A 254 23.98 19.16 27.97
CA PRO A 254 25.41 19.31 27.74
C PRO A 254 26.06 20.27 28.76
N GLY A 255 27.30 19.98 29.14
CA GLY A 255 28.08 20.81 30.07
C GLY A 255 27.65 20.69 31.53
N THR A 256 27.25 21.80 32.14
CA THR A 256 27.03 21.94 33.60
C THR A 256 25.79 21.20 34.09
N ALA A 257 25.78 20.86 35.39
CA ALA A 257 24.61 20.24 36.02
C ALA A 257 23.37 21.16 35.94
N PRO A 258 22.19 20.64 35.56
CA PRO A 258 20.94 21.37 35.67
C PRO A 258 20.61 21.73 37.13
N ALA A 259 19.77 22.74 37.34
CA ALA A 259 19.24 23.08 38.64
C ALA A 259 18.30 21.98 39.18
N PRO A 260 18.25 21.75 40.50
CA PRO A 260 17.53 20.63 41.13
C PRO A 260 16.01 20.82 41.28
N ALA A 261 15.39 21.74 40.54
CA ALA A 261 13.96 22.05 40.63
C ALA A 261 13.17 21.49 39.42
N PRO A 262 13.08 20.16 39.24
CA PRO A 262 12.32 19.60 38.14
C PRO A 262 10.81 19.68 38.41
N GLU A 263 10.04 19.89 37.36
CA GLU A 263 8.61 19.57 37.40
C GLU A 263 8.44 18.04 37.39
N LEU A 264 7.55 17.53 38.25
CA LEU A 264 7.18 16.12 38.26
C LEU A 264 6.16 15.82 37.17
N PHE A 265 5.91 14.54 36.93
CA PHE A 265 4.87 14.12 36.01
C PHE A 265 3.50 14.62 36.49
N ALA A 266 2.97 15.61 35.79
CA ALA A 266 1.58 16.02 35.88
C ALA A 266 1.00 15.80 34.48
N ALA A 267 0.09 14.83 34.34
CA ALA A 267 -0.74 14.78 33.15
C ALA A 267 -1.51 16.10 33.13
N THR A 268 -1.10 17.03 32.28
CA THR A 268 -1.79 18.31 32.13
C THR A 268 -3.15 18.06 31.49
N GLY A 269 -4.07 19.02 31.64
CA GLY A 269 -5.42 18.92 31.08
C GLY A 269 -5.45 18.66 29.57
N PRO A 270 -6.64 18.48 28.98
CA PRO A 270 -6.77 18.14 27.57
C PRO A 270 -6.03 19.14 26.67
N PRO A 271 -5.45 18.69 25.54
CA PRO A 271 -4.80 19.58 24.59
C PRO A 271 -5.79 20.59 24.05
N GLN A 272 -5.29 21.77 23.63
CA GLN A 272 -6.13 22.67 22.84
C GLN A 272 -6.33 22.11 21.43
N PRO A 273 -7.53 22.28 20.83
CA PRO A 273 -7.75 21.88 19.43
C PRO A 273 -6.74 22.55 18.50
N ARG A 274 -6.03 21.76 17.69
CA ARG A 274 -5.02 22.22 16.74
C ARG A 274 -5.62 22.65 15.42
N TRP A 275 -6.74 22.04 15.03
CA TRP A 275 -7.40 22.25 13.75
C TRP A 275 -8.89 22.60 13.95
N PRO A 276 -9.19 23.75 14.59
CA PRO A 276 -10.57 24.15 14.88
C PRO A 276 -11.39 24.49 13.61
N GLN A 277 -10.74 24.71 12.46
CA GLN A 277 -11.39 25.05 11.21
C GLN A 277 -11.99 23.82 10.51
N THR A 278 -13.11 24.00 9.82
CA THR A 278 -13.66 23.04 8.86
C THR A 278 -13.46 23.52 7.44
N VAL A 279 -13.31 22.61 6.48
CA VAL A 279 -13.30 22.91 5.04
C VAL A 279 -14.62 22.46 4.42
N THR A 280 -15.28 23.31 3.63
CA THR A 280 -16.51 22.93 2.92
C THR A 280 -16.23 22.79 1.43
N THR A 281 -16.63 21.67 0.84
CA THR A 281 -16.54 21.40 -0.60
C THR A 281 -17.89 20.87 -1.13
N ARG A 282 -17.95 20.49 -2.40
CA ARG A 282 -19.13 19.91 -3.06
C ARG A 282 -18.74 18.79 -4.01
N GLY A 283 -19.67 17.89 -4.33
CA GLY A 283 -19.52 16.91 -5.39
C GLY A 283 -20.18 17.34 -6.70
N SER A 284 -19.96 16.54 -7.74
CA SER A 284 -20.63 16.64 -9.03
C SER A 284 -21.19 15.28 -9.42
N LEU A 285 -22.50 15.24 -9.65
CA LEU A 285 -23.18 14.04 -10.12
C LEU A 285 -22.92 13.82 -11.61
N SER A 286 -22.69 12.57 -12.00
CA SER A 286 -22.65 12.21 -13.42
C SER A 286 -24.02 12.36 -14.06
N THR A 287 -24.03 12.88 -15.29
CA THR A 287 -25.22 13.02 -16.14
C THR A 287 -25.40 11.84 -17.09
N SER A 288 -24.53 10.83 -17.05
CA SER A 288 -24.72 9.61 -17.85
C SER A 288 -25.98 8.86 -17.44
N THR A 289 -26.59 8.17 -18.40
CA THR A 289 -27.76 7.30 -18.21
C THR A 289 -27.38 5.84 -18.01
N ASP A 290 -26.09 5.51 -17.97
CA ASP A 290 -25.60 4.14 -17.79
C ASP A 290 -26.03 3.57 -16.42
N ALA A 291 -26.03 2.24 -16.30
CA ALA A 291 -26.39 1.56 -15.05
C ALA A 291 -25.51 1.98 -13.87
N PHE A 292 -24.20 2.13 -14.10
CA PHE A 292 -23.22 2.51 -13.09
C PHE A 292 -22.51 3.77 -13.53
N VAL A 293 -22.61 4.81 -12.72
CA VAL A 293 -22.01 6.12 -13.03
C VAL A 293 -21.06 6.55 -11.92
N VAL A 294 -20.05 7.34 -12.27
CA VAL A 294 -19.05 7.85 -11.30
C VAL A 294 -19.37 9.31 -10.98
N ASP A 295 -19.87 9.56 -9.77
CA ASP A 295 -19.97 10.91 -9.20
C ASP A 295 -18.62 11.31 -8.59
N ARG A 296 -18.21 12.57 -8.73
CA ARG A 296 -16.96 13.08 -8.16
C ARG A 296 -17.22 13.83 -6.88
N LEU A 297 -16.37 13.65 -5.87
CA LEU A 297 -16.41 14.38 -4.62
C LEU A 297 -15.15 15.23 -4.51
N GLN A 298 -15.30 16.55 -4.38
CA GLN A 298 -14.15 17.43 -4.23
C GLN A 298 -13.52 17.21 -2.85
N ILE A 299 -12.26 16.77 -2.85
CA ILE A 299 -11.42 16.63 -1.65
C ILE A 299 -10.94 18.02 -1.16
N PRO A 300 -10.49 18.18 0.09
CA PRO A 300 -10.10 19.48 0.65
C PRO A 300 -8.69 19.93 0.22
N ASP A 301 -8.39 19.95 -1.08
CA ASP A 301 -7.10 20.38 -1.63
C ASP A 301 -6.77 21.84 -1.26
N ALA A 302 -7.78 22.71 -1.32
CA ALA A 302 -7.70 24.05 -0.78
C ALA A 302 -8.08 24.02 0.71
N ASN A 303 -7.07 23.97 1.57
CA ASN A 303 -7.25 23.95 3.02
C ASN A 303 -6.36 24.99 3.74
N PRO A 304 -6.76 25.46 4.95
CA PRO A 304 -6.01 26.48 5.70
C PRO A 304 -4.58 26.10 6.04
N TRP A 305 -4.29 24.80 6.14
CA TRP A 305 -3.00 24.25 6.54
C TRP A 305 -2.06 23.99 5.36
N ARG A 306 -2.51 24.26 4.12
CA ARG A 306 -1.78 23.95 2.88
C ARG A 306 -1.26 22.50 2.87
N ARG A 307 -2.04 21.56 3.40
CA ARG A 307 -1.73 20.13 3.36
C ARG A 307 -1.94 19.57 1.96
N ASN A 308 -1.01 18.75 1.49
CA ASN A 308 -1.22 17.90 0.32
C ASN A 308 -2.08 16.71 0.77
N VAL A 309 -3.29 16.58 0.24
CA VAL A 309 -4.27 15.59 0.72
C VAL A 309 -4.29 14.39 -0.22
N ARG A 310 -3.55 13.33 0.12
CA ARG A 310 -3.46 12.09 -0.67
C ARG A 310 -4.14 10.93 0.05
N PHE A 311 -5.44 10.77 -0.13
CA PHE A 311 -6.23 9.75 0.56
C PHE A 311 -5.91 8.35 0.08
N ALA A 312 -5.60 7.45 1.02
CA ALA A 312 -5.24 6.06 0.77
C ALA A 312 -6.41 5.09 1.01
N ASP A 313 -7.23 5.31 2.05
CA ASP A 313 -8.35 4.43 2.41
C ASP A 313 -9.50 5.20 3.09
N ILE A 314 -10.69 4.59 3.10
CA ILE A 314 -11.95 5.16 3.61
C ILE A 314 -12.72 4.13 4.44
N THR A 315 -13.32 4.59 5.54
CA THR A 315 -14.27 3.80 6.34
C THR A 315 -15.44 4.67 6.83
N PHE A 316 -16.53 4.03 7.25
CA PHE A 316 -17.76 4.69 7.70
C PHE A 316 -18.03 4.36 9.18
N PRO A 317 -17.49 5.12 10.14
CA PRO A 317 -17.80 4.91 11.57
C PRO A 317 -19.29 5.11 11.89
N SER A 318 -20.03 5.84 11.05
CA SER A 318 -21.48 5.99 11.18
C SER A 318 -22.10 6.23 9.80
N THR A 319 -23.43 6.30 9.72
CA THR A 319 -24.16 6.46 8.45
C THR A 319 -23.91 7.80 7.76
N ASP A 320 -23.62 8.87 8.50
CA ASP A 320 -23.47 10.22 7.95
C ASP A 320 -22.02 10.74 7.97
N ARG A 321 -21.08 9.97 8.53
CA ARG A 321 -19.67 10.33 8.67
C ARG A 321 -18.77 9.25 8.09
N ALA A 322 -17.85 9.65 7.22
CA ALA A 322 -16.70 8.84 6.82
C ALA A 322 -15.41 9.35 7.49
N ALA A 323 -14.44 8.45 7.65
CA ALA A 323 -13.06 8.76 8.01
C ALA A 323 -12.14 8.27 6.88
N LEU A 324 -11.20 9.12 6.49
CA LEU A 324 -10.24 8.86 5.41
C LEU A 324 -8.82 9.08 5.92
N VAL A 325 -7.94 8.14 5.65
CA VAL A 325 -6.52 8.25 6.00
C VAL A 325 -5.71 8.70 4.78
N THR A 326 -4.75 9.60 4.98
CA THR A 326 -3.81 10.01 3.93
C THR A 326 -2.51 9.22 4.04
N PHE A 327 -1.86 9.00 2.89
CA PHE A 327 -0.49 8.47 2.86
C PHE A 327 0.52 9.37 3.60
N ASP A 328 0.16 10.64 3.78
CA ASP A 328 0.95 11.66 4.45
C ASP A 328 0.90 11.57 5.99
N GLY A 329 0.05 10.71 6.53
CA GLY A 329 -0.06 10.45 7.96
C GLY A 329 -1.20 11.16 8.69
N ASP A 330 -2.12 11.80 7.94
CA ASP A 330 -3.30 12.48 8.47
C ASP A 330 -4.53 11.57 8.44
N VAL A 331 -5.49 11.79 9.34
CA VAL A 331 -6.87 11.30 9.20
C VAL A 331 -7.81 12.49 9.10
N TRP A 332 -8.71 12.44 8.12
CA TRP A 332 -9.78 13.42 7.93
C TRP A 332 -11.13 12.76 8.13
N THR A 333 -12.08 13.49 8.68
CA THR A 333 -13.49 13.10 8.70
C THR A 333 -14.28 13.97 7.73
N VAL A 334 -15.34 13.39 7.15
CA VAL A 334 -16.25 14.09 6.24
C VAL A 334 -17.69 13.69 6.49
N THR A 335 -18.58 14.68 6.46
CA THR A 335 -20.04 14.49 6.49
C THR A 335 -20.70 15.04 5.23
N GLY A 336 -21.94 14.62 4.94
CA GLY A 336 -22.70 15.08 3.76
C GLY A 336 -22.46 14.24 2.50
N LEU A 337 -21.87 13.05 2.66
CA LEU A 337 -21.63 12.12 1.55
C LEU A 337 -22.91 11.54 0.97
N ALA A 338 -23.98 11.40 1.75
CA ALA A 338 -25.27 10.92 1.28
C ALA A 338 -26.01 11.99 0.47
N GLY A 339 -26.72 11.58 -0.59
CA GLY A 339 -27.61 12.47 -1.36
C GLY A 339 -26.92 13.25 -2.48
N SER A 340 -27.25 14.56 -2.60
CA SER A 340 -26.92 15.42 -3.74
C SER A 340 -25.45 15.84 -3.82
N LEU A 341 -24.68 15.66 -2.75
CA LEU A 341 -23.28 16.10 -2.63
C LEU A 341 -23.09 17.62 -2.67
N ASP A 342 -24.14 18.43 -2.48
CA ASP A 342 -24.05 19.90 -2.57
C ASP A 342 -23.16 20.52 -1.49
N ARG A 343 -22.99 19.82 -0.35
CA ARG A 343 -22.22 20.28 0.79
C ARG A 343 -21.52 19.13 1.51
N LEU A 344 -20.20 19.08 1.36
CA LEU A 344 -19.30 18.18 2.08
C LEU A 344 -18.54 18.99 3.13
N VAL A 345 -18.54 18.55 4.39
CA VAL A 345 -17.84 19.24 5.48
C VAL A 345 -16.72 18.37 6.00
N TRP A 346 -15.49 18.86 5.88
CA TRP A 346 -14.26 18.16 6.22
C TRP A 346 -13.63 18.72 7.49
N ARG A 347 -13.05 17.83 8.30
CA ARG A 347 -12.27 18.18 9.49
C ARG A 347 -11.03 17.28 9.60
N ARG A 348 -9.89 17.84 10.00
CA ARG A 348 -8.69 17.04 10.38
C ARG A 348 -8.93 16.43 11.75
N PHE A 349 -8.65 15.14 11.89
CA PHE A 349 -8.88 14.37 13.10
C PHE A 349 -7.57 14.02 13.80
N THR A 350 -6.55 13.58 13.06
CA THR A 350 -5.20 13.36 13.60
C THR A 350 -4.12 13.53 12.53
N SER A 351 -2.86 13.54 12.95
CA SER A 351 -1.64 13.56 12.12
C SER A 351 -0.52 12.74 12.78
N GLY A 352 0.62 12.60 12.11
CA GLY A 352 1.83 11.98 12.63
C GLY A 352 1.95 10.46 12.42
N LEU A 353 1.10 9.86 11.59
CA LEU A 353 1.19 8.43 11.26
C LEU A 353 2.22 8.19 10.15
N HIS A 354 2.85 7.01 10.11
CA HIS A 354 3.90 6.71 9.13
C HIS A 354 3.36 5.96 7.91
N GLU A 355 3.18 6.67 6.80
CA GLU A 355 2.80 6.10 5.51
C GLU A 355 1.61 5.11 5.60
N PRO A 356 0.54 5.44 6.34
CA PRO A 356 -0.58 4.52 6.51
C PRO A 356 -1.34 4.37 5.18
N LEU A 357 -1.74 3.14 4.87
CA LEU A 357 -2.54 2.83 3.68
C LEU A 357 -3.88 2.19 4.02
N ALA A 358 -4.22 2.05 5.31
CA ALA A 358 -5.45 1.38 5.70
C ALA A 358 -6.10 1.96 6.95
N ILE A 359 -7.42 2.17 6.88
CA ILE A 359 -8.27 2.57 8.00
C ILE A 359 -9.52 1.68 8.03
N VAL A 360 -9.90 1.22 9.22
CA VAL A 360 -11.12 0.43 9.42
C VAL A 360 -11.85 0.89 10.67
N THR A 361 -13.10 0.46 10.82
CA THR A 361 -13.90 0.77 11.99
C THR A 361 -14.49 -0.49 12.63
N ARG A 362 -14.67 -0.46 13.95
CA ARG A 362 -15.48 -1.43 14.70
C ARG A 362 -16.42 -0.64 15.63
N GLY A 363 -17.69 -0.54 15.25
CA GLY A 363 -18.58 0.42 15.90
C GLY A 363 -18.12 1.84 15.58
N ASP A 364 -17.95 2.68 16.60
CA ASP A 364 -17.42 4.05 16.44
C ASP A 364 -15.88 4.13 16.50
N ASP A 365 -15.21 3.07 16.93
CA ASP A 365 -13.74 3.05 17.07
C ASP A 365 -13.08 3.09 15.68
N LEU A 366 -12.08 3.95 15.51
CA LEU A 366 -11.26 4.05 14.30
C LEU A 366 -9.90 3.39 14.52
N PHE A 367 -9.53 2.49 13.61
CA PHE A 367 -8.24 1.80 13.63
C PHE A 367 -7.44 2.12 12.37
N VAL A 368 -6.18 2.52 12.52
CA VAL A 368 -5.27 2.80 11.41
C VAL A 368 -4.05 1.90 11.50
N PHE A 369 -3.67 1.31 10.36
CA PHE A 369 -2.46 0.50 10.25
C PHE A 369 -1.33 1.34 9.65
N ASP A 370 -0.27 1.54 10.43
CA ASP A 370 0.98 2.17 10.00
C ASP A 370 2.18 1.26 10.31
N ARG A 371 3.39 1.77 10.13
CA ARG A 371 4.64 1.02 10.40
C ARG A 371 4.78 0.54 11.86
N ASN A 372 4.33 1.34 12.83
CA ASN A 372 4.44 1.00 14.25
C ASN A 372 3.44 -0.10 14.65
N GLY A 373 2.28 -0.14 14.00
CA GLY A 373 1.29 -1.20 14.19
C GLY A 373 -0.12 -0.71 13.90
N ILE A 374 -1.09 -1.29 14.60
CA ILE A 374 -2.50 -0.90 14.52
C ILE A 374 -2.82 0.03 15.68
N TRP A 375 -3.06 1.30 15.36
CA TRP A 375 -3.49 2.34 16.29
C TRP A 375 -5.00 2.39 16.37
N ARG A 376 -5.58 2.45 17.57
CA ARG A 376 -6.91 2.98 17.79
C ARG A 376 -6.80 4.47 18.10
N LEU A 377 -7.58 5.28 17.39
CA LEU A 377 -7.59 6.73 17.54
C LEU A 377 -8.80 7.15 18.37
N GLU A 378 -8.56 7.92 19.43
CA GLU A 378 -9.58 8.32 20.40
C GLU A 378 -9.60 9.84 20.56
N ASP A 379 -10.81 10.40 20.50
CA ASP A 379 -11.16 11.74 20.94
C ASP A 379 -11.84 11.60 22.31
N THR A 380 -11.07 11.82 23.38
CA THR A 380 -11.51 11.56 24.76
C THR A 380 -12.19 12.77 25.40
N ASP A 381 -12.03 13.96 24.82
CA ASP A 381 -12.66 15.20 25.28
C ASP A 381 -13.84 15.68 24.40
N GLY A 382 -14.06 15.04 23.25
CA GLY A 382 -15.16 15.31 22.32
C GLY A 382 -14.95 16.58 21.48
N ASN A 383 -13.72 17.07 21.35
CA ASN A 383 -13.43 18.31 20.63
C ASN A 383 -13.37 18.14 19.10
N GLY A 384 -13.41 16.91 18.59
CA GLY A 384 -13.34 16.55 17.17
C GLY A 384 -11.92 16.26 16.66
N GLU A 385 -10.94 16.06 17.53
CA GLU A 385 -9.55 15.67 17.25
C GLU A 385 -9.11 14.51 18.14
N ALA A 386 -8.25 13.63 17.65
CA ALA A 386 -7.74 12.52 18.44
C ALA A 386 -6.67 13.02 19.44
N ASP A 387 -6.98 12.93 20.73
CA ASP A 387 -6.03 13.22 21.80
C ASP A 387 -5.31 11.96 22.32
N ALA A 388 -5.75 10.75 21.95
CA ALA A 388 -5.06 9.51 22.30
C ALA A 388 -4.90 8.56 21.10
N HIS A 389 -3.70 7.98 20.99
CA HIS A 389 -3.37 6.94 20.02
C HIS A 389 -2.99 5.68 20.79
N VAL A 390 -3.89 4.71 20.86
CA VAL A 390 -3.69 3.46 21.59
C VAL A 390 -3.13 2.40 20.64
N LEU A 391 -1.95 1.85 20.93
CA LEU A 391 -1.35 0.79 20.12
C LEU A 391 -2.02 -0.55 20.46
N VAL A 392 -2.99 -0.94 19.65
CA VAL A 392 -3.78 -2.16 19.88
C VAL A 392 -3.00 -3.41 19.49
N ALA A 393 -2.27 -3.37 18.38
CA ALA A 393 -1.51 -4.51 17.91
C ALA A 393 -0.19 -4.12 17.24
N ASN A 394 0.89 -4.78 17.65
CA ASN A 394 2.21 -4.68 17.02
C ASN A 394 2.96 -6.02 17.05
N THR A 395 2.27 -7.14 17.30
CA THR A 395 2.86 -8.48 17.51
C THR A 395 3.61 -9.05 16.30
N PHE A 396 3.33 -8.54 15.11
CA PHE A 396 4.07 -8.86 13.88
C PHE A 396 5.38 -8.07 13.82
N ALA A 397 6.43 -8.68 13.28
CA ALA A 397 7.70 -8.01 13.08
C ALA A 397 7.59 -6.92 12.00
N GLN A 398 8.42 -5.89 12.07
CA GLN A 398 8.53 -4.84 11.06
C GLN A 398 10.00 -4.50 10.86
N THR A 399 10.46 -4.58 9.61
CA THR A 399 11.84 -4.20 9.23
C THR A 399 11.93 -2.72 8.91
N ALA A 400 13.15 -2.21 8.72
CA ALA A 400 13.37 -0.87 8.18
C ALA A 400 13.26 -0.80 6.65
N GLU A 401 12.84 -1.87 5.97
CA GLU A 401 12.62 -1.89 4.51
C GLU A 401 11.61 -0.80 4.11
N THR A 402 12.00 0.03 3.14
CA THR A 402 11.19 1.16 2.64
C THR A 402 9.99 0.69 1.81
N ARG A 403 9.95 -0.60 1.41
CA ARG A 403 8.85 -1.22 0.66
C ARG A 403 8.00 -2.21 1.44
N GLU A 404 8.19 -2.30 2.76
CA GLU A 404 7.31 -3.05 3.67
C GLU A 404 6.16 -2.14 4.15
N PHE A 405 5.34 -1.66 3.21
CA PHE A 405 4.19 -0.80 3.52
C PHE A 405 3.09 -1.56 4.27
N ALA A 406 2.24 -0.79 4.96
CA ALA A 406 1.01 -1.24 5.60
C ALA A 406 -0.12 -1.46 4.57
N MET A 407 0.13 -2.31 3.57
CA MET A 407 -0.61 -2.38 2.30
C MET A 407 -2.13 -2.37 2.42
N SER A 408 -2.71 -3.12 3.37
CA SER A 408 -4.15 -3.13 3.61
C SER A 408 -4.48 -3.68 5.00
N MET A 409 -5.63 -3.30 5.54
CA MET A 409 -6.23 -3.86 6.76
C MET A 409 -7.74 -4.00 6.58
N ARG A 410 -8.33 -5.14 6.92
CA ARG A 410 -9.79 -5.36 6.92
C ARG A 410 -10.23 -6.15 8.15
N ILE A 411 -11.48 -5.98 8.56
CA ILE A 411 -12.05 -6.67 9.73
C ILE A 411 -12.71 -7.97 9.28
N ALA A 412 -12.35 -9.08 9.92
CA ALA A 412 -13.04 -10.35 9.79
C ALA A 412 -14.32 -10.38 10.63
N PRO A 413 -15.28 -11.30 10.35
CA PRO A 413 -16.56 -11.35 11.05
C PRO A 413 -16.47 -11.49 12.58
N ASP A 414 -15.40 -12.08 13.09
CA ASP A 414 -15.11 -12.23 14.52
C ASP A 414 -14.36 -11.03 15.13
N GLY A 415 -14.21 -9.94 14.37
CA GLY A 415 -13.53 -8.73 14.81
C GLY A 415 -12.01 -8.76 14.70
N ALA A 416 -11.42 -9.84 14.18
CA ALA A 416 -9.98 -9.95 13.95
C ALA A 416 -9.53 -9.03 12.81
N PHE A 417 -8.30 -8.52 12.87
CA PHE A 417 -7.70 -7.75 11.79
C PHE A 417 -7.02 -8.69 10.80
N ILE A 418 -7.32 -8.54 9.52
CA ILE A 418 -6.55 -9.14 8.43
C ILE A 418 -5.69 -8.05 7.82
N ILE A 419 -4.37 -8.19 7.93
CA ILE A 419 -3.41 -7.22 7.41
C ILE A 419 -2.56 -7.84 6.29
N ALA A 420 -2.17 -7.03 5.32
CA ALA A 420 -1.23 -7.40 4.27
C ALA A 420 0.03 -6.53 4.36
N LYS A 421 1.19 -7.14 4.13
CA LYS A 421 2.49 -6.50 4.25
C LYS A 421 3.32 -6.67 2.98
N GLY A 422 4.01 -5.61 2.58
CA GLY A 422 4.90 -5.61 1.41
C GLY A 422 6.02 -6.65 1.53
N GLY A 423 6.35 -7.30 0.42
CA GLY A 423 7.36 -8.36 0.33
C GLY A 423 8.58 -8.02 -0.50
N LEU A 424 8.58 -6.90 -1.24
CA LEU A 424 9.74 -6.43 -1.98
C LEU A 424 10.85 -6.04 -1.01
N LEU A 425 12.05 -6.60 -1.19
CA LEU A 425 13.20 -6.38 -0.32
C LEU A 425 14.40 -5.91 -1.14
N GLY A 426 15.10 -4.90 -0.64
CA GLY A 426 16.39 -4.42 -1.14
C GLY A 426 17.53 -4.61 -0.14
N GLY A 427 17.27 -5.28 0.99
CA GLY A 427 18.23 -5.52 2.06
C GLY A 427 17.97 -6.82 2.81
N THR A 428 18.05 -6.75 4.14
CA THR A 428 17.87 -7.88 5.04
C THR A 428 16.42 -8.36 5.06
N ARG A 429 16.21 -9.63 5.42
CA ARG A 429 14.90 -10.29 5.44
C ARG A 429 14.34 -10.41 6.86
N GLY A 430 13.17 -9.82 7.08
CA GLY A 430 12.37 -9.97 8.29
C GLY A 430 11.48 -11.21 8.30
N ARG A 431 10.78 -11.41 9.41
CA ARG A 431 9.95 -12.60 9.68
C ARG A 431 8.65 -12.62 8.87
N ASP A 432 8.05 -11.44 8.70
CA ASP A 432 6.67 -11.29 8.25
C ASP A 432 6.54 -10.48 6.95
N ASN A 433 7.64 -10.24 6.24
CA ASN A 433 7.60 -9.60 4.91
C ASN A 433 6.78 -10.43 3.92
N GLY A 434 6.06 -9.75 3.01
CA GLY A 434 5.35 -10.39 1.90
C GLY A 434 4.30 -11.39 2.35
N SER A 435 3.56 -11.04 3.41
CA SER A 435 2.61 -11.93 4.08
C SER A 435 1.25 -11.27 4.30
N VAL A 436 0.25 -12.13 4.47
CA VAL A 436 -1.07 -11.76 4.96
C VAL A 436 -1.25 -12.43 6.32
N LEU A 437 -1.57 -11.63 7.32
CA LEU A 437 -1.64 -12.04 8.72
C LEU A 437 -3.06 -11.82 9.26
N ARG A 438 -3.50 -12.73 10.10
CA ARG A 438 -4.67 -12.56 10.96
C ARG A 438 -4.19 -12.20 12.36
N VAL A 439 -4.62 -11.06 12.86
CA VAL A 439 -4.29 -10.54 14.19
C VAL A 439 -5.56 -10.57 15.03
N ALA A 440 -5.45 -11.07 16.26
CA ALA A 440 -6.59 -11.18 17.18
C ALA A 440 -7.28 -9.81 17.39
N PRO A 441 -8.60 -9.79 17.69
CA PRO A 441 -9.34 -8.55 17.89
C PRO A 441 -8.75 -7.59 18.94
N ASP A 442 -8.03 -8.14 19.93
CA ASP A 442 -7.35 -7.43 21.03
C ASP A 442 -5.84 -7.22 20.78
N GLY A 443 -5.35 -7.61 19.60
CA GLY A 443 -3.94 -7.54 19.23
C GLY A 443 -3.01 -8.46 20.01
N SER A 444 -3.53 -9.47 20.72
CA SER A 444 -2.72 -10.34 21.59
C SER A 444 -1.91 -11.40 20.88
N SER A 445 -2.35 -11.79 19.68
CA SER A 445 -1.74 -12.88 18.93
C SER A 445 -1.93 -12.65 17.44
N MET A 446 -1.16 -13.39 16.66
CA MET A 446 -1.30 -13.41 15.21
C MET A 446 -1.05 -14.81 14.64
N THR A 447 -1.61 -15.06 13.46
CA THR A 447 -1.33 -16.23 12.63
C THR A 447 -1.10 -15.81 11.19
N ARG A 448 -0.14 -16.43 10.51
CA ARG A 448 0.13 -16.16 9.09
C ARG A 448 -0.84 -16.95 8.22
N LEU A 449 -1.67 -16.27 7.45
CA LEU A 449 -2.61 -16.89 6.52
C LEU A 449 -1.95 -17.25 5.20
N GLY A 450 -0.98 -16.45 4.74
CA GLY A 450 -0.27 -16.70 3.48
C GLY A 450 1.02 -15.88 3.39
N TRP A 451 1.95 -16.31 2.53
CA TRP A 451 3.26 -15.65 2.35
C TRP A 451 3.86 -15.88 0.97
N GLY A 452 4.95 -15.18 0.66
CA GLY A 452 5.52 -15.20 -0.70
C GLY A 452 4.68 -14.37 -1.66
N LEU A 453 4.25 -13.20 -1.20
CA LEU A 453 3.56 -12.17 -1.97
C LEU A 453 4.52 -10.99 -2.17
N ARG A 454 4.43 -10.29 -3.30
CA ARG A 454 5.34 -9.19 -3.66
C ARG A 454 4.91 -7.87 -3.01
N GLN A 455 3.70 -7.42 -3.30
CA GLN A 455 3.07 -6.21 -2.77
C GLN A 455 1.54 -6.44 -2.71
N PRO A 456 1.06 -7.28 -1.78
CA PRO A 456 -0.34 -7.71 -1.75
C PRO A 456 -1.28 -6.66 -1.17
N PHE A 457 -2.50 -6.54 -1.70
CA PHE A 457 -3.64 -5.93 -0.99
C PHE A 457 -4.67 -7.01 -0.71
N ALA A 458 -5.02 -7.20 0.57
CA ALA A 458 -6.00 -8.19 1.01
C ALA A 458 -7.37 -7.57 1.30
N SER A 459 -8.41 -8.35 1.05
CA SER A 459 -9.79 -8.04 1.42
C SER A 459 -10.44 -9.24 2.11
N VAL A 460 -11.50 -8.97 2.86
CA VAL A 460 -12.21 -9.98 3.66
C VAL A 460 -13.69 -9.87 3.36
N ASP A 461 -14.32 -10.99 3.04
CA ASP A 461 -15.77 -11.05 2.94
C ASP A 461 -16.36 -10.92 4.36
N PRO A 462 -17.09 -9.82 4.66
CA PRO A 462 -17.60 -9.57 6.00
C PRO A 462 -18.69 -10.57 6.44
N ARG A 463 -19.21 -11.41 5.54
CA ARG A 463 -20.18 -12.47 5.89
C ARG A 463 -19.51 -13.81 6.18
N THR A 464 -18.57 -14.22 5.33
CA THR A 464 -17.99 -15.57 5.36
C THR A 464 -16.62 -15.63 6.01
N GLY A 465 -15.91 -14.49 6.10
CA GLY A 465 -14.52 -14.43 6.54
C GLY A 465 -13.52 -14.89 5.48
N LEU A 466 -13.97 -15.17 4.25
CA LEU A 466 -13.09 -15.50 3.13
C LEU A 466 -12.09 -14.38 2.89
N VAL A 467 -10.81 -14.70 2.91
CA VAL A 467 -9.73 -13.75 2.61
C VAL A 467 -9.28 -13.94 1.17
N VAL A 468 -9.33 -12.84 0.42
CA VAL A 468 -8.79 -12.75 -0.94
C VAL A 468 -7.68 -11.72 -0.97
N ALA A 469 -6.75 -11.82 -1.92
CA ALA A 469 -5.76 -10.78 -2.15
C ALA A 469 -5.40 -10.62 -3.61
N SER A 470 -5.11 -9.37 -3.97
CA SER A 470 -4.34 -9.00 -5.14
C SER A 470 -2.85 -9.16 -4.90
N ASP A 471 -2.08 -9.14 -5.99
CA ASP A 471 -0.66 -8.84 -5.93
C ASP A 471 -0.26 -7.98 -7.14
N GLN A 472 0.89 -7.33 -7.04
CA GLN A 472 1.44 -6.47 -8.07
C GLN A 472 2.32 -7.29 -9.00
N GLN A 473 2.08 -7.18 -10.31
CA GLN A 473 2.96 -7.76 -11.32
C GLN A 473 4.41 -7.32 -11.09
N GLY A 474 5.36 -8.22 -11.36
CA GLY A 474 6.78 -7.92 -11.29
C GLY A 474 7.63 -9.17 -11.31
N ASN A 475 8.77 -9.13 -10.61
CA ASN A 475 9.67 -10.28 -10.51
C ASN A 475 8.93 -11.47 -9.91
N TYR A 476 9.00 -12.63 -10.57
CA TYR A 476 8.29 -13.87 -10.23
C TYR A 476 6.76 -13.81 -10.22
N ILE A 477 6.14 -12.62 -10.31
CA ILE A 477 4.69 -12.41 -10.41
C ILE A 477 4.36 -12.02 -11.86
N PRO A 478 3.98 -12.98 -12.71
CA PRO A 478 3.98 -12.80 -14.16
C PRO A 478 2.95 -11.77 -14.65
N SER A 479 1.79 -11.73 -14.00
CA SER A 479 0.70 -10.79 -14.22
C SER A 479 -0.01 -10.55 -12.88
N THR A 480 -0.97 -9.65 -12.80
CA THR A 480 -1.75 -9.44 -11.57
C THR A 480 -2.59 -10.68 -11.24
N PRO A 481 -2.48 -11.28 -10.04
CA PRO A 481 -3.34 -12.36 -9.59
C PRO A 481 -4.55 -11.90 -8.77
N LEU A 482 -5.54 -12.79 -8.67
CA LEU A 482 -6.51 -12.86 -7.58
C LEU A 482 -6.31 -14.19 -6.84
N HIS A 483 -5.97 -14.14 -5.56
CA HIS A 483 -5.74 -15.31 -4.71
C HIS A 483 -6.83 -15.47 -3.66
N ILE A 484 -7.10 -16.72 -3.25
CA ILE A 484 -7.65 -17.02 -1.91
C ILE A 484 -6.46 -17.21 -0.96
N ILE A 485 -6.48 -16.52 0.17
CA ILE A 485 -5.41 -16.55 1.16
C ILE A 485 -5.81 -17.40 2.36
N ARG A 486 -5.10 -18.52 2.59
CA ARG A 486 -5.38 -19.44 3.70
C ARG A 486 -4.25 -20.41 3.99
N ASP A 487 -4.35 -21.08 5.14
CA ASP A 487 -3.60 -22.28 5.50
C ASP A 487 -2.07 -22.16 5.45
N GLY A 488 -1.54 -20.94 5.58
CA GLY A 488 -0.10 -20.68 5.54
C GLY A 488 0.54 -20.94 4.18
N GLN A 489 -0.25 -20.94 3.11
CA GLN A 489 0.19 -21.24 1.75
C GLN A 489 1.21 -20.24 1.21
N TYR A 490 2.02 -20.70 0.25
CA TYR A 490 3.05 -19.90 -0.45
C TYR A 490 2.58 -19.49 -1.85
N TYR A 491 2.71 -18.20 -2.21
CA TYR A 491 2.10 -17.62 -3.42
C TYR A 491 3.11 -17.28 -4.55
N GLY A 492 4.39 -17.65 -4.36
CA GLY A 492 5.36 -17.76 -5.45
C GLY A 492 6.25 -16.55 -5.71
N PHE A 493 6.19 -15.49 -4.91
CA PHE A 493 7.18 -14.41 -4.97
C PHE A 493 8.50 -14.82 -4.29
N LEU A 494 9.62 -14.59 -4.98
CA LEU A 494 10.98 -14.71 -4.45
C LEU A 494 11.66 -13.34 -4.45
N PRO A 495 12.10 -12.82 -3.29
CA PRO A 495 12.90 -11.60 -3.24
C PRO A 495 14.31 -11.86 -3.80
N GLU A 496 14.98 -10.81 -4.26
CA GLU A 496 16.33 -10.89 -4.87
C GLU A 496 17.39 -11.49 -3.94
N SER A 497 17.22 -11.36 -2.63
CA SER A 497 18.08 -11.97 -1.61
C SER A 497 18.02 -13.50 -1.56
N GLN A 498 17.10 -14.15 -2.27
CA GLN A 498 16.97 -15.60 -2.33
C GLN A 498 17.54 -16.19 -3.63
N PRO A 499 18.00 -17.47 -3.59
CA PRO A 499 18.49 -18.14 -4.79
C PRO A 499 17.42 -18.22 -5.89
N GLU A 500 17.83 -17.90 -7.10
CA GLU A 500 16.95 -17.88 -8.27
C GLU A 500 16.23 -19.23 -8.46
N ALA A 501 14.92 -19.15 -8.70
CA ALA A 501 14.02 -20.28 -8.99
C ALA A 501 14.04 -21.42 -7.94
N ARG A 502 14.59 -21.20 -6.74
CA ARG A 502 14.58 -22.17 -5.64
C ARG A 502 13.47 -21.84 -4.65
N TYR A 503 12.26 -22.28 -4.95
CA TYR A 503 11.09 -22.00 -4.12
C TYR A 503 11.13 -22.78 -2.79
N PRO A 504 10.80 -22.13 -1.66
CA PRO A 504 10.83 -22.77 -0.34
C PRO A 504 9.60 -23.66 -0.05
N ALA A 505 8.54 -23.58 -0.87
CA ALA A 505 7.32 -24.36 -0.75
C ALA A 505 6.61 -24.46 -2.11
N PRO A 506 5.66 -25.40 -2.29
CA PRO A 506 4.80 -25.46 -3.48
C PRO A 506 4.05 -24.15 -3.70
N ILE A 507 4.04 -23.67 -4.95
CA ILE A 507 3.35 -22.43 -5.33
C ILE A 507 1.84 -22.69 -5.43
N THR A 508 1.06 -21.86 -4.77
CA THR A 508 -0.40 -21.85 -4.87
C THR A 508 -0.82 -21.06 -6.10
N ALA A 509 -1.64 -21.67 -6.95
CA ALA A 509 -2.19 -21.02 -8.14
C ALA A 509 -3.22 -19.94 -7.76
N PRO A 510 -3.31 -18.81 -8.49
CA PRO A 510 -4.42 -17.87 -8.32
C PRO A 510 -5.73 -18.43 -8.88
N LEU A 511 -6.84 -17.83 -8.45
CA LEU A 511 -8.16 -18.02 -9.05
C LEU A 511 -8.24 -17.45 -10.45
N ALA A 512 -7.62 -16.29 -10.65
CA ALA A 512 -7.57 -15.61 -11.92
C ALA A 512 -6.25 -14.83 -12.06
N TRP A 513 -5.71 -14.83 -13.28
CA TRP A 513 -4.76 -13.84 -13.74
C TRP A 513 -5.53 -12.73 -14.47
N ILE A 514 -5.13 -11.50 -14.20
CA ILE A 514 -5.59 -10.30 -14.90
C ILE A 514 -4.43 -9.84 -15.79
N PRO A 515 -4.61 -9.75 -17.13
CA PRO A 515 -3.53 -9.38 -18.03
C PRO A 515 -2.96 -7.99 -17.77
N HIS A 516 -1.67 -7.78 -18.05
CA HIS A 516 -0.99 -6.49 -17.93
C HIS A 516 -1.74 -5.34 -18.63
N ALA A 517 -2.25 -5.58 -19.84
CA ALA A 517 -3.00 -4.59 -20.62
C ALA A 517 -4.34 -4.19 -20.00
N VAL A 518 -4.84 -4.96 -19.02
CA VAL A 518 -6.07 -4.67 -18.28
C VAL A 518 -5.70 -4.03 -16.95
N SER A 519 -4.86 -4.71 -16.18
CA SER A 519 -4.40 -4.26 -14.86
C SER A 519 -2.97 -4.74 -14.62
N ALA A 520 -2.01 -3.85 -14.83
CA ALA A 520 -0.61 -4.07 -14.46
C ALA A 520 -0.35 -3.93 -12.96
N SER A 521 -1.15 -3.09 -12.32
CA SER A 521 -1.04 -2.75 -10.91
C SER A 521 -2.43 -2.66 -10.34
N ALA A 522 -2.72 -3.55 -9.41
CA ALA A 522 -4.07 -3.82 -8.98
C ALA A 522 -4.11 -3.72 -7.45
N ALA A 523 -4.90 -2.80 -6.93
CA ALA A 523 -4.86 -2.39 -5.54
C ALA A 523 -5.88 -3.19 -4.72
N GLY A 524 -6.60 -2.54 -3.80
CA GLY A 524 -7.58 -3.19 -2.94
C GLY A 524 -8.76 -3.82 -3.68
N GLN A 525 -9.56 -4.59 -2.93
CA GLN A 525 -10.82 -5.15 -3.40
C GLN A 525 -11.93 -4.83 -2.40
N VAL A 526 -13.14 -4.58 -2.90
CA VAL A 526 -14.30 -4.21 -2.08
C VAL A 526 -15.43 -5.19 -2.32
N TRP A 527 -15.89 -5.84 -1.26
CA TRP A 527 -17.09 -6.66 -1.30
C TRP A 527 -18.32 -5.78 -1.22
N LEU A 528 -19.24 -5.92 -2.18
CA LEU A 528 -20.50 -5.19 -2.24
C LEU A 528 -21.58 -5.81 -1.34
N ARG A 529 -21.18 -6.35 -0.18
CA ARG A 529 -22.10 -6.92 0.82
C ARG A 529 -22.95 -5.80 1.41
N GLY A 530 -24.28 -5.97 1.34
CA GLY A 530 -25.23 -4.97 1.88
C GLY A 530 -25.31 -3.69 1.03
N ALA A 531 -24.74 -3.71 -0.17
CA ALA A 531 -24.85 -2.62 -1.12
C ALA A 531 -26.27 -2.50 -1.70
N ARG A 532 -26.54 -1.36 -2.34
CA ARG A 532 -27.74 -1.07 -3.15
C ARG A 532 -27.30 -0.74 -4.59
N MET A 533 -26.52 -1.65 -5.15
CA MET A 533 -25.89 -1.57 -6.47
C MET A 533 -26.61 -2.43 -7.52
N GLY A 534 -27.87 -2.81 -7.26
CA GLY A 534 -28.69 -3.58 -8.19
C GLY A 534 -28.07 -4.95 -8.52
N PRO A 535 -27.83 -5.27 -9.80
CA PRO A 535 -27.22 -6.54 -10.22
C PRO A 535 -25.88 -6.86 -9.57
N LEU A 536 -25.10 -5.86 -9.17
CA LEU A 536 -23.76 -6.04 -8.57
C LEU A 536 -23.79 -6.21 -7.06
N ASN A 537 -24.97 -6.27 -6.45
CA ASN A 537 -25.06 -6.57 -5.03
C ASN A 537 -24.30 -7.86 -4.75
N ASP A 538 -23.57 -7.88 -3.64
CA ASP A 538 -22.82 -9.04 -3.17
C ASP A 538 -21.57 -9.44 -3.97
N ASP A 539 -21.27 -8.79 -5.10
CA ASP A 539 -20.06 -9.03 -5.89
C ASP A 539 -18.77 -8.49 -5.25
N LEU A 540 -17.63 -8.89 -5.84
CA LEU A 540 -16.30 -8.40 -5.49
C LEU A 540 -15.79 -7.42 -6.57
N VAL A 541 -15.62 -6.15 -6.19
CA VAL A 541 -15.01 -5.12 -7.05
C VAL A 541 -13.50 -5.06 -6.81
N TYR A 542 -12.75 -5.01 -7.88
CA TYR A 542 -11.30 -4.88 -7.90
C TYR A 542 -10.90 -3.47 -8.33
N LEU A 543 -9.97 -2.83 -7.61
CA LEU A 543 -9.52 -1.47 -7.88
C LEU A 543 -8.26 -1.48 -8.78
N ASN A 544 -8.37 -0.88 -9.97
CA ASN A 544 -7.28 -0.85 -10.95
C ASN A 544 -6.48 0.45 -10.83
N TYR A 545 -5.26 0.35 -10.27
CA TYR A 545 -4.40 1.50 -10.00
C TYR A 545 -3.73 2.03 -11.26
N TYR A 546 -3.22 1.12 -12.09
CA TYR A 546 -2.41 1.46 -13.26
C TYR A 546 -3.21 2.23 -14.31
N ARG A 547 -4.35 1.65 -14.71
CA ARG A 547 -5.38 2.33 -15.51
C ARG A 547 -6.56 2.60 -14.62
N PRO A 548 -6.71 3.85 -14.13
CA PRO A 548 -7.78 4.22 -13.24
C PRO A 548 -9.13 3.68 -13.68
N GLY A 549 -9.67 2.75 -12.90
CA GLY A 549 -10.90 2.07 -13.22
C GLY A 549 -11.22 0.97 -12.21
N LEU A 550 -12.34 0.32 -12.43
CA LEU A 550 -12.85 -0.75 -11.60
C LEU A 550 -13.09 -1.98 -12.46
N LEU A 551 -12.71 -3.14 -11.93
CA LEU A 551 -13.02 -4.45 -12.50
C LEU A 551 -13.98 -5.17 -11.57
N LEU A 552 -14.73 -6.11 -12.13
CA LEU A 552 -15.63 -6.98 -11.39
C LEU A 552 -15.09 -8.40 -11.43
N ALA A 553 -15.02 -9.03 -10.25
CA ALA A 553 -14.63 -10.43 -10.11
C ALA A 553 -15.87 -11.29 -9.83
N HIS A 554 -16.26 -12.05 -10.85
CA HIS A 554 -17.33 -13.06 -10.79
C HIS A 554 -16.80 -14.29 -10.06
N LEU A 555 -16.91 -14.28 -8.74
CA LEU A 555 -16.35 -15.32 -7.88
C LEU A 555 -17.38 -16.41 -7.62
N ASP A 556 -17.03 -17.66 -7.94
CA ASP A 556 -17.78 -18.83 -7.49
C ASP A 556 -16.91 -19.69 -6.56
N THR A 557 -17.32 -19.75 -5.29
CA THR A 557 -16.71 -20.55 -4.21
C THR A 557 -17.61 -21.69 -3.75
N SER A 558 -18.74 -21.94 -4.42
CA SER A 558 -19.69 -22.99 -4.05
C SER A 558 -19.21 -24.40 -4.42
N GLU A 559 -18.36 -24.49 -5.45
CA GLU A 559 -17.75 -25.72 -5.92
C GLU A 559 -16.49 -26.10 -5.10
N ALA A 560 -16.10 -27.37 -5.15
CA ALA A 560 -14.90 -27.87 -4.46
C ALA A 560 -13.61 -27.14 -4.88
N ARG A 561 -13.59 -26.59 -6.10
CA ARG A 561 -12.51 -25.77 -6.65
C ARG A 561 -13.07 -24.41 -7.05
N PRO A 562 -12.79 -23.36 -6.27
CA PRO A 562 -13.26 -22.02 -6.59
C PRO A 562 -12.68 -21.51 -7.91
N ARG A 563 -13.45 -20.66 -8.59
CA ARG A 563 -13.06 -20.02 -9.85
C ARG A 563 -13.43 -18.54 -9.85
N ALA A 564 -12.77 -17.77 -10.70
CA ALA A 564 -13.14 -16.38 -10.94
C ALA A 564 -13.07 -16.02 -12.43
N ALA A 565 -13.98 -15.14 -12.86
CA ALA A 565 -13.89 -14.46 -14.15
C ALA A 565 -13.86 -12.95 -13.93
N ILE A 566 -13.08 -12.23 -14.72
CA ILE A 566 -12.84 -10.79 -14.53
C ILE A 566 -13.40 -10.00 -15.71
N THR A 567 -14.23 -9.00 -15.43
CA THR A 567 -14.81 -8.08 -16.42
C THR A 567 -14.55 -6.63 -16.02
N SER A 568 -14.70 -5.68 -16.95
CA SER A 568 -14.61 -4.25 -16.61
C SER A 568 -15.95 -3.76 -16.04
N LEU A 569 -15.89 -2.94 -15.00
CA LEU A 569 -17.04 -2.23 -14.44
C LEU A 569 -17.11 -0.79 -14.98
N THR A 570 -16.02 -0.03 -14.85
CA THR A 570 -15.90 1.34 -15.38
C THR A 570 -14.44 1.73 -15.53
N ASN A 571 -14.13 2.62 -16.48
CA ASN A 571 -12.81 3.23 -16.64
C ASN A 571 -12.88 4.77 -16.48
N ASP A 572 -13.95 5.29 -15.87
CA ASP A 572 -14.22 6.74 -15.77
C ASP A 572 -13.52 7.42 -14.58
N MET A 573 -12.63 6.69 -13.89
CA MET A 573 -11.88 7.22 -12.77
C MET A 573 -10.77 8.16 -13.24
N THR A 574 -10.60 9.29 -12.55
CA THR A 574 -9.57 10.31 -12.90
C THR A 574 -8.32 10.26 -12.04
N PHE A 575 -8.39 9.57 -10.91
CA PHE A 575 -7.30 9.33 -9.97
C PHE A 575 -7.06 7.82 -9.85
N ALA A 576 -5.88 7.42 -9.39
CA ALA A 576 -5.55 6.00 -9.20
C ALA A 576 -6.26 5.43 -7.96
N PRO A 577 -7.25 4.53 -8.10
CA PRO A 577 -7.99 3.97 -6.96
C PRO A 577 -7.10 3.00 -6.16
N LEU A 578 -7.19 3.07 -4.84
CA LEU A 578 -6.43 2.21 -3.92
C LEU A 578 -7.32 1.40 -3.00
N ALA A 579 -8.37 2.03 -2.48
CA ALA A 579 -9.30 1.41 -1.56
C ALA A 579 -10.71 2.01 -1.68
N GLY A 580 -11.68 1.36 -1.04
CA GLY A 580 -13.06 1.78 -1.06
C GLY A 580 -13.91 1.05 -0.03
N ALA A 581 -15.10 1.56 0.20
CA ALA A 581 -16.08 1.01 1.11
C ALA A 581 -17.51 1.32 0.64
N VAL A 582 -18.46 0.45 0.97
CA VAL A 582 -19.88 0.70 0.75
C VAL A 582 -20.38 1.61 1.86
N ASN A 583 -21.02 2.72 1.50
CA ASN A 583 -21.65 3.60 2.47
C ASN A 583 -22.95 2.94 2.98
N PRO A 584 -23.13 2.70 4.28
CA PRO A 584 -24.34 2.08 4.80
C PRO A 584 -25.61 2.92 4.56
N ALA A 585 -25.49 4.25 4.46
CA ALA A 585 -26.63 5.16 4.33
C ALA A 585 -27.28 5.18 2.94
N ASP A 586 -26.51 5.08 1.85
CA ASP A 586 -27.06 5.03 0.48
C ASP A 586 -26.80 3.70 -0.24
N GLY A 587 -25.95 2.83 0.31
CA GLY A 587 -25.60 1.52 -0.23
C GLY A 587 -24.70 1.60 -1.47
N GLN A 588 -24.14 2.76 -1.77
CA GLN A 588 -23.29 2.98 -2.94
C GLN A 588 -21.80 2.76 -2.59
N LEU A 589 -20.99 2.48 -3.61
CA LEU A 589 -19.55 2.26 -3.44
C LEU A 589 -18.80 3.59 -3.48
N TYR A 590 -18.03 3.90 -2.44
CA TYR A 590 -17.11 5.04 -2.42
C TYR A 590 -15.69 4.53 -2.59
N VAL A 591 -14.93 5.18 -3.47
CA VAL A 591 -13.56 4.80 -3.85
C VAL A 591 -12.66 6.00 -3.69
N THR A 592 -11.50 5.77 -3.08
CA THR A 592 -10.47 6.79 -2.89
C THR A 592 -9.11 6.26 -3.35
N GLY A 593 -8.20 7.18 -3.61
CA GLY A 593 -6.82 6.81 -3.89
C GLY A 593 -5.99 8.01 -4.33
N PHE A 594 -4.74 7.73 -4.65
CA PHE A 594 -3.77 8.73 -5.10
C PHE A 594 -2.71 8.09 -5.99
N ARG A 595 -2.12 8.87 -6.90
CA ARG A 595 -0.96 8.46 -7.68
C ARG A 595 0.33 8.84 -6.97
N ILE A 596 1.35 7.99 -7.12
CA ILE A 596 2.74 8.40 -6.91
C ILE A 596 3.54 8.12 -8.18
N TRP A 597 3.48 6.89 -8.69
CA TRP A 597 4.14 6.50 -9.93
C TRP A 597 3.45 5.34 -10.64
N GLY A 598 3.76 5.15 -11.92
CA GLY A 598 3.35 3.96 -12.68
C GLY A 598 1.83 3.87 -12.86
N THR A 599 1.18 4.98 -13.20
CA THR A 599 -0.25 5.04 -13.50
C THR A 599 -0.53 6.10 -14.56
N ASP A 600 -1.60 5.90 -15.33
CA ASP A 600 -2.14 6.85 -16.31
C ASP A 600 -3.07 7.90 -15.69
N ALA A 601 -3.24 7.90 -14.36
CA ALA A 601 -4.07 8.87 -13.65
C ALA A 601 -3.66 10.33 -13.91
N GLY A 602 -4.66 11.15 -14.26
CA GLY A 602 -4.49 12.59 -14.45
C GLY A 602 -4.42 13.35 -13.13
N GLU A 603 -5.28 12.98 -12.18
CA GLU A 603 -5.39 13.64 -10.86
C GLU A 603 -4.44 13.01 -9.84
N LEU A 604 -3.93 13.83 -8.90
CA LEU A 604 -3.00 13.38 -7.86
C LEU A 604 -3.69 12.47 -6.84
N SER A 605 -4.87 12.85 -6.39
CA SER A 605 -5.73 12.10 -5.46
C SER A 605 -7.18 12.44 -5.75
N GLY A 606 -8.11 11.61 -5.27
CA GLY A 606 -9.52 11.90 -5.40
C GLY A 606 -10.40 10.96 -4.60
N LEU A 607 -11.68 11.32 -4.54
CA LEU A 607 -12.76 10.57 -3.94
C LEU A 607 -13.93 10.53 -4.93
N ALA A 608 -14.48 9.35 -5.18
CA ALA A 608 -15.60 9.14 -6.07
C ALA A 608 -16.67 8.25 -5.43
N ARG A 609 -17.92 8.42 -5.88
CA ARG A 609 -19.03 7.50 -5.60
C ARG A 609 -19.42 6.82 -6.91
N VAL A 610 -19.34 5.50 -6.95
CA VAL A 610 -19.95 4.69 -8.00
C VAL A 610 -21.39 4.46 -7.61
N ARG A 611 -22.31 5.01 -8.41
CA ARG A 611 -23.74 5.00 -8.13
C ARG A 611 -24.49 4.15 -9.13
N TYR A 612 -25.34 3.26 -8.63
CA TYR A 612 -26.33 2.58 -9.45
C TYR A 612 -27.51 3.50 -9.75
N THR A 613 -27.85 3.65 -11.03
CA THR A 613 -28.89 4.58 -11.50
C THR A 613 -30.29 3.93 -11.55
N GLY A 614 -30.37 2.61 -11.41
CA GLY A 614 -31.58 1.83 -11.68
C GLY A 614 -31.70 1.36 -13.14
N ALA A 615 -30.80 1.79 -14.03
CA ALA A 615 -30.84 1.35 -15.42
C ALA A 615 -30.40 -0.14 -15.56
N PRO A 616 -30.83 -0.84 -16.63
CA PRO A 616 -30.42 -2.21 -16.89
C PRO A 616 -28.90 -2.34 -17.11
N SER A 617 -28.30 -3.39 -16.55
CA SER A 617 -26.87 -3.67 -16.69
C SER A 617 -26.62 -4.65 -17.85
N THR A 618 -25.64 -4.32 -18.70
CA THR A 618 -25.08 -5.21 -19.72
C THR A 618 -23.82 -5.95 -19.24
N ILE A 619 -23.39 -5.72 -17.99
CA ILE A 619 -22.32 -6.50 -17.37
C ILE A 619 -22.85 -7.93 -17.11
N PRO A 620 -22.12 -8.99 -17.50
CA PRO A 620 -22.53 -10.35 -17.19
C PRO A 620 -22.70 -10.57 -15.68
N ARG A 621 -23.68 -11.40 -15.29
CA ARG A 621 -23.88 -11.87 -13.91
C ARG A 621 -23.02 -13.08 -13.56
N ASP A 622 -22.72 -13.93 -14.53
CA ASP A 622 -21.87 -15.12 -14.36
C ASP A 622 -21.18 -15.47 -15.67
N VAL A 623 -19.97 -16.01 -15.57
CA VAL A 623 -19.18 -16.48 -16.72
C VAL A 623 -18.44 -17.77 -16.35
N VAL A 624 -18.63 -18.81 -17.15
CA VAL A 624 -18.05 -20.14 -16.90
C VAL A 624 -17.40 -20.69 -18.16
N ALA A 625 -16.10 -21.00 -18.09
CA ALA A 625 -15.43 -21.80 -19.11
C ALA A 625 -15.75 -23.29 -18.89
N THR A 626 -15.98 -24.02 -19.99
CA THR A 626 -16.37 -25.44 -20.02
C THR A 626 -15.53 -26.19 -21.06
N ASP A 627 -15.66 -27.51 -21.10
CA ASP A 627 -14.99 -28.37 -22.09
C ASP A 627 -15.40 -28.12 -23.55
N ARG A 628 -16.52 -27.43 -23.79
CA ARG A 628 -17.04 -27.14 -25.14
C ARG A 628 -17.11 -25.64 -25.47
N GLY A 629 -16.77 -24.74 -24.55
CA GLY A 629 -16.90 -23.31 -24.78
C GLY A 629 -17.08 -22.48 -23.51
N VAL A 630 -17.63 -21.29 -23.66
CA VAL A 630 -17.85 -20.34 -22.56
C VAL A 630 -19.32 -19.98 -22.44
N LEU A 631 -19.88 -20.15 -21.24
CA LEU A 631 -21.20 -19.67 -20.86
C LEU A 631 -21.09 -18.25 -20.30
N VAL A 632 -21.94 -17.35 -20.77
CA VAL A 632 -22.09 -15.98 -20.28
C VAL A 632 -23.57 -15.76 -19.92
N GLN A 633 -23.85 -15.30 -18.71
CA GLN A 633 -25.21 -15.00 -18.25
C GLN A 633 -25.38 -13.50 -18.05
N PHE A 634 -26.48 -12.93 -18.52
CA PHE A 634 -26.83 -11.50 -18.41
C PHE A 634 -28.15 -11.33 -17.66
N ASP A 635 -28.37 -10.13 -17.11
CA ASP A 635 -29.66 -9.74 -16.52
C ASP A 635 -30.59 -9.01 -17.49
N VAL A 636 -30.18 -8.88 -18.75
CA VAL A 636 -30.95 -8.30 -19.85
C VAL A 636 -31.12 -9.30 -20.99
N PRO A 637 -32.27 -9.31 -21.67
CA PRO A 637 -32.42 -10.11 -22.88
C PRO A 637 -31.55 -9.55 -24.00
N LEU A 638 -30.81 -10.44 -24.66
CA LEU A 638 -29.99 -10.15 -25.83
C LEU A 638 -30.84 -10.16 -27.11
N ASP A 639 -30.39 -9.42 -28.12
CA ASP A 639 -30.89 -9.59 -29.49
C ASP A 639 -30.51 -11.00 -29.98
N PRO A 640 -31.48 -11.87 -30.30
CA PRO A 640 -31.22 -13.27 -30.60
C PRO A 640 -30.47 -13.48 -31.92
N ILE A 641 -30.52 -12.53 -32.85
CA ILE A 641 -29.81 -12.62 -34.13
C ILE A 641 -28.35 -12.22 -33.93
N VAL A 642 -28.12 -11.07 -33.28
CA VAL A 642 -26.75 -10.58 -33.02
C VAL A 642 -25.99 -11.53 -32.10
N ALA A 643 -26.64 -12.02 -31.03
CA ALA A 643 -25.98 -12.89 -30.06
C ALA A 643 -25.77 -14.33 -30.55
N ALA A 644 -26.57 -14.82 -31.51
CA ALA A 644 -26.38 -16.14 -32.11
C ALA A 644 -25.34 -16.16 -33.24
N ASP A 645 -24.76 -15.01 -33.61
CA ASP A 645 -23.71 -14.94 -34.63
C ASP A 645 -22.30 -15.08 -34.01
N PRO A 646 -21.59 -16.21 -34.21
CA PRO A 646 -20.24 -16.40 -33.69
C PRO A 646 -19.19 -15.47 -34.32
N ALA A 647 -19.52 -14.70 -35.36
CA ALA A 647 -18.65 -13.65 -35.88
C ALA A 647 -18.58 -12.42 -34.97
N ASN A 648 -19.57 -12.24 -34.08
CA ASN A 648 -19.60 -11.16 -33.09
C ASN A 648 -18.81 -11.47 -31.82
N VAL A 649 -18.08 -12.61 -31.80
CA VAL A 649 -17.31 -13.08 -30.66
C VAL A 649 -15.88 -13.38 -31.07
N SER A 650 -14.93 -13.07 -30.19
CA SER A 650 -13.51 -13.38 -30.34
C SER A 650 -12.98 -14.11 -29.10
N ALA A 651 -12.02 -15.02 -29.28
CA ALA A 651 -11.37 -15.70 -28.18
C ALA A 651 -9.88 -15.91 -28.43
N GLU A 652 -9.10 -15.93 -27.37
CA GLU A 652 -7.66 -16.17 -27.40
C GLU A 652 -7.18 -16.73 -26.05
N ARG A 653 -6.11 -17.51 -26.06
CA ARG A 653 -5.51 -18.07 -24.84
C ARG A 653 -3.99 -17.99 -24.85
N TRP A 654 -3.39 -17.99 -23.67
CA TRP A 654 -1.96 -18.06 -23.48
C TRP A 654 -1.58 -18.49 -22.06
N ASN A 655 -0.29 -18.75 -21.87
CA ASN A 655 0.37 -19.06 -20.62
C ASN A 655 1.43 -18.02 -20.27
N TYR A 656 1.77 -17.98 -18.99
CA TYR A 656 2.84 -17.17 -18.44
C TYR A 656 3.97 -18.03 -17.89
N GLN A 657 5.14 -17.41 -17.69
CA GLN A 657 6.29 -18.00 -17.00
C GLN A 657 6.72 -17.12 -15.82
N ARG A 658 6.96 -17.73 -14.66
CA ARG A 658 7.56 -17.07 -13.50
C ARG A 658 9.07 -17.05 -13.65
N THR A 659 9.67 -15.86 -13.69
CA THR A 659 11.11 -15.65 -13.84
C THR A 659 11.56 -14.47 -12.96
N PRO A 660 12.86 -14.26 -12.74
CA PRO A 660 13.34 -13.04 -12.09
C PRO A 660 13.08 -11.76 -12.91
N ALA A 661 12.80 -11.88 -14.22
CA ALA A 661 12.46 -10.72 -15.04
C ALA A 661 11.11 -10.12 -14.58
N TYR A 662 10.92 -8.83 -14.88
CA TYR A 662 9.69 -8.15 -14.50
C TYR A 662 8.52 -8.61 -15.38
N GLY A 663 7.49 -9.22 -14.78
CA GLY A 663 6.33 -9.73 -15.51
C GLY A 663 6.65 -10.96 -16.36
N SER A 664 5.90 -11.17 -17.43
CA SER A 664 6.10 -12.31 -18.33
C SER A 664 5.70 -11.99 -19.77
N PRO A 665 6.47 -12.46 -20.78
CA PRO A 665 5.96 -12.54 -22.14
C PRO A 665 4.81 -13.55 -22.22
N HIS A 666 4.08 -13.54 -23.33
CA HIS A 666 3.01 -14.53 -23.56
C HIS A 666 3.57 -15.77 -24.26
N PHE A 667 3.09 -16.94 -23.83
CA PHE A 667 3.42 -18.23 -24.42
C PHE A 667 2.16 -18.95 -24.88
N LYS A 668 2.24 -19.60 -26.04
CA LYS A 668 1.23 -20.56 -26.51
C LYS A 668 1.26 -21.82 -25.63
N LEU A 669 0.26 -22.68 -25.78
CA LEU A 669 0.22 -23.94 -25.02
C LEU A 669 1.40 -24.88 -25.34
N ASP A 670 1.99 -24.77 -26.53
CA ASP A 670 3.18 -25.54 -26.93
C ASP A 670 4.50 -24.99 -26.35
N GLY A 671 4.45 -23.88 -25.61
CA GLY A 671 5.60 -23.24 -24.99
C GLY A 671 6.35 -22.24 -25.88
N THR A 672 5.94 -22.05 -27.14
CA THR A 672 6.49 -21.00 -28.01
C THR A 672 5.94 -19.62 -27.66
N ARG A 673 6.66 -18.55 -28.00
CA ARG A 673 6.20 -17.17 -27.75
C ARG A 673 4.97 -16.85 -28.60
N GLY A 674 3.94 -16.29 -27.98
CA GLY A 674 2.71 -15.86 -28.67
C GLY A 674 1.45 -16.21 -27.89
N GLN A 675 0.33 -16.08 -28.60
CA GLN A 675 -1.01 -16.42 -28.12
C GLN A 675 -1.68 -17.33 -29.15
N ASP A 676 -2.56 -18.21 -28.69
CA ASP A 676 -3.40 -19.01 -29.57
C ASP A 676 -4.69 -18.25 -29.85
N ALA A 677 -4.94 -17.89 -31.10
CA ALA A 677 -6.24 -17.37 -31.52
C ALA A 677 -7.24 -18.52 -31.58
N LEU A 678 -8.38 -18.37 -30.90
CA LEU A 678 -9.46 -19.33 -30.88
C LEU A 678 -10.63 -18.73 -31.66
N THR A 679 -11.04 -19.37 -32.76
CA THR A 679 -12.19 -18.91 -33.55
C THR A 679 -13.46 -19.56 -33.02
N PRO A 680 -14.41 -18.81 -32.42
CA PRO A 680 -15.70 -19.37 -32.04
C PRO A 680 -16.41 -19.99 -33.25
N SER A 681 -16.91 -21.22 -33.08
CA SER A 681 -17.60 -21.99 -34.13
C SER A 681 -19.11 -21.77 -34.12
N SER A 682 -19.68 -21.52 -32.94
CA SER A 682 -21.13 -21.40 -32.75
C SER A 682 -21.46 -20.51 -31.57
N ALA A 683 -22.67 -19.96 -31.57
CA ALA A 683 -23.23 -19.20 -30.46
C ALA A 683 -24.70 -19.57 -30.30
N TYR A 684 -25.12 -19.84 -29.06
CA TYR A 684 -26.48 -20.24 -28.73
C TYR A 684 -27.04 -19.33 -27.65
N VAL A 685 -28.30 -18.93 -27.78
CA VAL A 685 -29.00 -18.08 -26.81
C VAL A 685 -30.11 -18.88 -26.14
N THR A 686 -30.30 -18.72 -24.83
CA THR A 686 -31.41 -19.34 -24.10
C THR A 686 -32.76 -18.77 -24.55
N PRO A 687 -33.89 -19.48 -24.35
CA PRO A 687 -35.21 -18.98 -24.73
C PRO A 687 -35.63 -17.65 -24.08
N ASP A 688 -35.14 -17.34 -22.88
CA ASP A 688 -35.37 -16.06 -22.19
C ASP A 688 -34.44 -14.92 -22.67
N GLY A 689 -33.53 -15.21 -23.60
CA GLY A 689 -32.59 -14.26 -24.17
C GLY A 689 -31.41 -13.90 -23.26
N ARG A 690 -31.27 -14.49 -22.07
CA ARG A 690 -30.33 -14.02 -21.03
C ARG A 690 -29.05 -14.84 -20.90
N GLY A 691 -29.03 -16.05 -21.45
CA GLY A 691 -27.84 -16.91 -21.49
C GLY A 691 -27.28 -16.96 -22.90
N LEU A 692 -25.97 -16.80 -23.01
CA LEU A 692 -25.20 -16.95 -24.25
C LEU A 692 -24.15 -18.04 -24.04
N PHE A 693 -24.20 -19.12 -24.83
CA PHE A 693 -23.15 -20.12 -24.88
C PHE A 693 -22.35 -19.97 -26.17
N ILE A 694 -21.04 -19.72 -26.02
CA ILE A 694 -20.09 -19.54 -27.11
C ILE A 694 -19.32 -20.85 -27.28
N GLY A 695 -19.59 -21.57 -28.37
CA GLY A 695 -18.86 -22.78 -28.74
C GLY A 695 -17.46 -22.43 -29.23
N VAL A 696 -16.45 -22.99 -28.57
CA VAL A 696 -15.04 -22.77 -28.90
C VAL A 696 -14.38 -24.12 -29.13
N PRO A 697 -13.89 -24.43 -30.35
CA PRO A 697 -13.15 -25.66 -30.61
C PRO A 697 -11.82 -25.69 -29.82
N ASP A 698 -11.33 -26.88 -29.50
CA ASP A 698 -10.05 -27.10 -28.81
C ASP A 698 -9.92 -26.43 -27.43
N MET A 699 -11.00 -26.37 -26.64
CA MET A 699 -10.92 -25.90 -25.25
C MET A 699 -9.97 -26.77 -24.43
N LYS A 700 -8.97 -26.14 -23.82
CA LYS A 700 -7.93 -26.77 -22.98
C LYS A 700 -7.59 -25.86 -21.81
N PRO A 701 -7.10 -26.42 -20.68
CA PRO A 701 -6.60 -25.60 -19.59
C PRO A 701 -5.50 -24.63 -20.03
N SER A 702 -5.57 -23.40 -19.52
CA SER A 702 -4.59 -22.33 -19.77
C SER A 702 -4.52 -21.37 -18.58
N MET A 703 -3.42 -20.62 -18.46
CA MET A 703 -3.33 -19.58 -17.44
C MET A 703 -4.20 -18.37 -17.77
N GLN A 704 -4.45 -18.11 -19.07
CA GLN A 704 -5.37 -17.08 -19.51
C GLN A 704 -6.24 -17.55 -20.67
N LEU A 705 -7.52 -17.21 -20.60
CA LEU A 705 -8.49 -17.20 -21.68
C LEU A 705 -9.17 -15.83 -21.70
N ARG A 706 -9.10 -15.10 -22.83
CA ARG A 706 -9.94 -13.93 -23.08
C ARG A 706 -11.08 -14.34 -24.01
N VAL A 707 -12.28 -13.92 -23.68
CA VAL A 707 -13.42 -13.91 -24.62
C VAL A 707 -13.94 -12.49 -24.71
N GLY A 708 -14.13 -11.98 -25.91
CA GLY A 708 -14.71 -10.66 -26.16
C GLY A 708 -15.87 -10.73 -27.13
N TRP A 709 -16.80 -9.79 -27.02
CA TRP A 709 -18.03 -9.76 -27.81
C TRP A 709 -18.46 -8.35 -28.19
N SER A 710 -19.23 -8.26 -29.27
CA SER A 710 -19.97 -7.07 -29.71
C SER A 710 -21.44 -7.45 -29.87
N LEU A 711 -22.26 -7.12 -28.88
CA LEU A 711 -23.65 -7.59 -28.77
C LEU A 711 -24.65 -6.43 -28.84
N ALA A 712 -25.92 -6.80 -28.90
CA ALA A 712 -27.03 -5.88 -28.68
C ALA A 712 -28.02 -6.52 -27.70
N THR A 713 -28.67 -5.70 -26.89
CA THR A 713 -29.86 -6.08 -26.13
C THR A 713 -31.09 -6.17 -27.06
N ALA A 714 -32.15 -6.82 -26.62
CA ALA A 714 -33.37 -7.01 -27.41
C ALA A 714 -34.10 -5.69 -27.76
N ASP A 715 -33.82 -4.60 -27.03
CA ASP A 715 -34.30 -3.24 -27.32
C ASP A 715 -33.34 -2.43 -28.21
N GLY A 716 -32.25 -3.05 -28.69
CA GLY A 716 -31.34 -2.49 -29.69
C GLY A 716 -30.14 -1.73 -29.15
N HIS A 717 -29.93 -1.67 -27.82
CA HIS A 717 -28.75 -1.05 -27.24
C HIS A 717 -27.51 -1.93 -27.50
N ARG A 718 -26.55 -1.38 -28.24
CA ARG A 718 -25.28 -2.05 -28.59
C ARG A 718 -24.25 -1.87 -27.48
N PHE A 719 -23.52 -2.94 -27.19
CA PHE A 719 -22.46 -2.94 -26.19
C PHE A 719 -21.35 -3.93 -26.54
N ASP A 720 -20.14 -3.60 -26.12
CA ASP A 720 -18.97 -4.46 -26.25
C ASP A 720 -18.49 -4.90 -24.87
N GLY A 721 -17.87 -6.08 -24.80
CA GLY A 721 -17.34 -6.58 -23.54
C GLY A 721 -16.18 -7.54 -23.72
N ASN A 722 -15.39 -7.68 -22.66
CA ASN A 722 -14.36 -8.69 -22.55
C ASN A 722 -14.44 -9.33 -21.17
N VAL A 723 -14.14 -10.63 -21.12
CA VAL A 723 -13.93 -11.38 -19.89
C VAL A 723 -12.60 -12.10 -19.94
N TYR A 724 -11.95 -12.15 -18.78
CA TYR A 724 -10.66 -12.80 -18.58
C TYR A 724 -10.81 -13.91 -17.55
N LEU A 725 -10.45 -15.14 -17.92
CA LEU A 725 -10.53 -16.32 -17.08
C LEU A 725 -9.17 -17.01 -16.97
N THR A 726 -8.99 -17.80 -15.92
CA THR A 726 -7.87 -18.74 -15.74
C THR A 726 -8.44 -20.16 -15.62
N PRO A 727 -8.81 -20.79 -16.75
CA PRO A 727 -9.40 -22.12 -16.73
C PRO A 727 -8.32 -23.17 -16.46
N THR A 728 -8.08 -23.50 -15.19
CA THR A 728 -7.20 -24.62 -14.82
C THR A 728 -7.90 -25.97 -15.01
N GLU A 729 -9.23 -25.97 -14.98
CA GLU A 729 -10.11 -27.09 -15.30
C GLU A 729 -11.29 -26.62 -16.14
N LEU A 730 -11.86 -27.56 -16.90
CA LEU A 730 -12.96 -27.31 -17.82
C LEU A 730 -14.06 -28.34 -17.54
N PRO A 731 -15.11 -27.97 -16.76
CA PRO A 731 -16.22 -28.87 -16.49
C PRO A 731 -17.00 -29.18 -17.77
N ALA A 732 -17.67 -30.35 -17.78
CA ALA A 732 -18.55 -30.74 -18.86
C ALA A 732 -19.71 -29.75 -19.01
N PHE A 733 -19.97 -29.29 -20.24
CA PHE A 733 -21.13 -28.46 -20.52
C PHE A 733 -22.42 -29.29 -20.59
N ASP A 734 -23.34 -29.05 -19.65
CA ASP A 734 -24.71 -29.57 -19.69
C ASP A 734 -25.69 -28.48 -20.18
N PRO A 735 -26.11 -28.52 -21.46
CA PRO A 735 -26.99 -27.49 -22.00
C PRO A 735 -28.41 -27.52 -21.41
N VAL A 736 -28.91 -28.68 -20.96
CA VAL A 736 -30.25 -28.79 -20.37
C VAL A 736 -30.25 -28.17 -18.98
N ALA A 737 -29.26 -28.51 -18.15
CA ALA A 737 -29.11 -27.91 -16.82
C ALA A 737 -28.87 -26.38 -16.87
N ARG A 738 -28.33 -25.88 -17.98
CA ARG A 738 -28.11 -24.44 -18.22
C ARG A 738 -29.22 -23.74 -18.99
N GLY A 739 -30.34 -24.41 -19.29
CA GLY A 739 -31.54 -23.79 -19.87
C GLY A 739 -31.54 -23.62 -21.39
N PHE A 740 -30.58 -24.20 -22.11
CA PHE A 740 -30.52 -24.18 -23.58
C PHE A 740 -31.36 -25.29 -24.23
N GLY A 741 -31.86 -26.24 -23.45
CA GLY A 741 -32.50 -27.45 -23.97
C GLY A 741 -31.48 -28.41 -24.59
N SER A 742 -31.95 -29.36 -25.40
CA SER A 742 -31.10 -30.41 -26.00
C SER A 742 -30.37 -29.93 -27.26
N ILE A 743 -29.54 -28.90 -27.12
CA ILE A 743 -28.67 -28.44 -28.22
C ILE A 743 -27.46 -29.37 -28.38
N ASN A 744 -27.04 -29.59 -29.63
CA ASN A 744 -25.73 -30.15 -29.93
C ASN A 744 -24.77 -29.02 -30.34
N VAL A 745 -23.77 -28.73 -29.50
CA VAL A 745 -22.81 -27.65 -29.75
C VAL A 745 -21.96 -27.99 -30.97
N ASP A 746 -22.10 -27.20 -32.04
CA ASP A 746 -21.25 -27.30 -33.22
C ASP A 746 -19.86 -26.75 -32.93
N LEU A 747 -18.86 -27.64 -32.95
CA LEU A 747 -17.44 -27.35 -32.76
C LEU A 747 -16.64 -27.52 -34.05
N THR A 748 -17.32 -27.56 -35.20
CA THR A 748 -16.65 -27.60 -36.50
C THR A 748 -15.84 -26.32 -36.67
N PRO A 749 -14.50 -26.41 -36.88
CA PRO A 749 -13.66 -25.23 -37.00
C PRO A 749 -14.14 -24.30 -38.12
N ARG A 750 -14.48 -23.06 -37.77
CA ARG A 750 -14.79 -22.00 -38.73
C ARG A 750 -13.48 -21.42 -39.27
N ALA A 751 -13.45 -21.05 -40.55
CA ALA A 751 -12.34 -20.27 -41.08
C ALA A 751 -12.22 -18.98 -40.26
N ALA A 752 -11.02 -18.70 -39.75
CA ALA A 752 -10.75 -17.44 -39.09
C ALA A 752 -11.11 -16.31 -40.06
N THR A 753 -11.98 -15.38 -39.64
CA THR A 753 -12.22 -14.17 -40.42
C THR A 753 -10.88 -13.45 -40.51
N THR A 754 -10.37 -13.22 -41.72
CA THR A 754 -9.07 -12.56 -41.90
C THR A 754 -9.15 -11.16 -41.32
N THR A 755 -8.59 -10.95 -40.13
CA THR A 755 -8.38 -9.60 -39.60
C THR A 755 -7.43 -8.90 -40.55
N ILE A 756 -7.92 -7.86 -41.24
CA ILE A 756 -7.09 -7.02 -42.09
C ILE A 756 -6.01 -6.44 -41.18
N ALA A 757 -4.75 -6.84 -41.42
CA ALA A 757 -3.62 -6.29 -40.70
C ALA A 757 -3.65 -4.77 -40.86
N ARG A 758 -3.71 -4.05 -39.74
CA ARG A 758 -3.70 -2.59 -39.76
C ARG A 758 -2.37 -2.13 -40.38
N PRO A 759 -2.39 -1.07 -41.21
CA PRO A 759 -1.18 -0.58 -41.83
C PRO A 759 -0.19 -0.12 -40.77
N VAL A 760 1.09 -0.41 -40.98
CA VAL A 760 2.17 0.00 -40.10
C VAL A 760 2.31 1.52 -40.18
N THR A 761 1.86 2.22 -39.15
CA THR A 761 1.78 3.69 -39.11
C THR A 761 2.05 4.22 -37.71
N ALA A 762 2.48 5.48 -37.60
CA ALA A 762 2.66 6.14 -36.30
C ALA A 762 1.34 6.30 -35.52
N GLU A 763 0.22 6.54 -36.21
CA GLU A 763 -1.11 6.64 -35.60
C GLU A 763 -1.53 5.30 -34.96
N GLU A 764 -1.31 4.19 -35.67
CA GLU A 764 -1.55 2.86 -35.11
C GLU A 764 -0.61 2.57 -33.93
N GLY A 765 0.65 3.01 -34.01
CA GLY A 765 1.61 2.92 -32.92
C GLY A 765 1.17 3.66 -31.66
N GLN A 766 0.62 4.87 -31.82
CA GLN A 766 0.06 5.64 -30.71
C GLN A 766 -1.12 4.89 -30.08
N ARG A 767 -2.05 4.38 -30.90
CA ARG A 767 -3.19 3.61 -30.41
C ARG A 767 -2.75 2.36 -29.63
N ILE A 768 -1.75 1.63 -30.11
CA ILE A 768 -1.18 0.47 -29.42
C ILE A 768 -0.51 0.90 -28.12
N ALA A 769 0.30 1.96 -28.13
CA ALA A 769 0.96 2.48 -26.93
C ALA A 769 -0.05 2.85 -25.83
N THR A 770 -1.16 3.49 -26.20
CA THR A 770 -2.27 3.78 -25.28
C THR A 770 -2.96 2.49 -24.82
N ARG A 771 -3.33 1.59 -25.74
CA ARG A 771 -4.00 0.31 -25.41
C ARG A 771 -3.15 -0.62 -24.54
N MET A 772 -1.83 -0.53 -24.65
CA MET A 772 -0.88 -1.31 -23.83
C MET A 772 -0.44 -0.57 -22.57
N GLY A 773 -0.79 0.72 -22.42
CA GLY A 773 -0.51 1.52 -21.23
C GLY A 773 0.92 2.08 -21.19
N CYS A 774 1.67 1.98 -22.28
CA CYS A 774 3.07 2.42 -22.33
C CYS A 774 3.25 3.86 -21.82
N LEU A 775 2.22 4.71 -21.97
CA LEU A 775 2.22 6.12 -21.58
C LEU A 775 2.16 6.37 -20.06
N ALA A 776 1.84 5.36 -19.25
CA ALA A 776 1.92 5.45 -17.79
C ALA A 776 3.38 5.56 -17.35
N CYS A 777 4.23 4.83 -18.07
CA CYS A 777 5.64 4.66 -17.80
C CYS A 777 6.50 5.63 -18.59
N HIS A 778 6.12 5.93 -19.84
CA HIS A 778 6.88 6.74 -20.78
C HIS A 778 6.11 8.01 -21.14
N SER A 779 6.71 9.18 -20.92
CA SER A 779 6.11 10.44 -21.37
C SER A 779 6.44 10.71 -22.84
N VAL A 780 5.62 11.56 -23.47
CA VAL A 780 5.84 12.04 -24.84
C VAL A 780 6.13 13.54 -24.88
N ASP A 781 6.15 14.20 -23.73
CA ASP A 781 6.34 15.63 -23.57
C ASP A 781 7.74 16.02 -23.07
N GLY A 782 8.57 15.05 -22.65
CA GLY A 782 9.88 15.27 -22.06
C GLY A 782 9.94 15.08 -20.54
N SER A 783 8.79 14.96 -19.86
CA SER A 783 8.73 14.81 -18.40
C SER A 783 9.26 13.45 -17.93
N VAL A 784 10.06 13.42 -16.88
CA VAL A 784 10.58 12.17 -16.29
C VAL A 784 10.23 12.00 -14.81
N THR A 785 9.76 13.06 -14.16
CA THR A 785 9.28 13.02 -12.77
C THR A 785 8.02 12.15 -12.67
N GLY A 786 7.98 11.23 -11.71
CA GLY A 786 6.86 10.29 -11.54
C GLY A 786 6.78 9.18 -12.57
N ARG A 787 7.62 9.21 -13.61
CA ARG A 787 7.71 8.18 -14.64
C ARG A 787 8.68 7.08 -14.22
N VAL A 788 8.40 5.84 -14.65
CA VAL A 788 9.29 4.69 -14.41
C VAL A 788 10.17 4.39 -15.63
N GLY A 789 9.81 4.89 -16.81
CA GLY A 789 10.57 4.76 -18.05
C GLY A 789 11.05 6.11 -18.60
N PRO A 790 12.00 6.11 -19.55
CA PRO A 790 12.45 7.32 -20.21
C PRO A 790 11.34 7.97 -21.04
N SER A 791 11.40 9.30 -21.18
CA SER A 791 10.62 10.04 -22.17
C SER A 791 10.94 9.56 -23.58
N TRP A 792 9.90 9.45 -24.42
CA TRP A 792 10.01 9.18 -25.85
C TRP A 792 10.26 10.43 -26.69
N ARG A 793 10.01 11.63 -26.13
CA ARG A 793 10.31 12.90 -26.81
C ARG A 793 11.79 13.00 -27.15
N GLY A 794 12.12 13.16 -28.43
CA GLY A 794 13.49 13.23 -28.93
C GLY A 794 14.33 11.96 -28.71
N LEU A 795 13.70 10.83 -28.35
CA LEU A 795 14.43 9.60 -28.00
C LEU A 795 15.07 8.97 -29.23
N ALA A 796 14.34 8.85 -30.33
CA ALA A 796 14.81 8.14 -31.52
C ALA A 796 16.05 8.83 -32.12
N GLY A 797 17.12 8.05 -32.31
CA GLY A 797 18.41 8.54 -32.81
C GLY A 797 19.30 9.22 -31.76
N SER A 798 18.87 9.35 -30.50
CA SER A 798 19.70 9.87 -29.41
C SER A 798 20.70 8.82 -28.89
N ASP A 799 21.82 9.27 -28.33
CA ASP A 799 22.77 8.39 -27.65
C ASP A 799 22.33 8.10 -26.21
N ARG A 800 22.33 6.82 -25.84
CA ARG A 800 21.92 6.29 -24.54
C ARG A 800 23.11 5.71 -23.82
N VAL A 801 23.48 6.33 -22.70
CA VAL A 801 24.43 5.74 -21.77
C VAL A 801 23.74 4.63 -21.00
N LEU A 802 24.30 3.43 -21.01
CA LEU A 802 23.71 2.26 -20.35
C LEU A 802 24.09 2.19 -18.87
N ALA A 803 23.22 1.58 -18.07
CA ALA A 803 23.44 1.35 -16.65
C ALA A 803 24.66 0.44 -16.41
N LYS A 804 24.81 -0.62 -17.20
CA LYS A 804 25.96 -1.55 -17.16
C LYS A 804 27.23 -1.03 -17.87
N GLY A 805 27.24 0.25 -18.25
CA GLY A 805 28.34 0.88 -18.98
C GLY A 805 28.20 0.79 -20.52
N GLY A 806 28.92 1.67 -21.22
CA GLY A 806 28.81 1.81 -22.68
C GLY A 806 27.71 2.76 -23.14
N THR A 807 27.63 2.95 -24.46
CA THR A 807 26.66 3.81 -25.14
C THR A 807 26.03 3.06 -26.31
N ARG A 808 24.73 3.27 -26.54
CA ARG A 808 23.96 2.77 -27.69
C ARG A 808 23.17 3.92 -28.31
N THR A 809 23.07 3.97 -29.63
CA THR A 809 22.12 4.87 -30.29
C THR A 809 20.72 4.27 -30.21
N ALA A 810 19.72 5.08 -29.90
CA ALA A 810 18.31 4.66 -29.84
C ALA A 810 17.70 4.53 -31.25
N ASP A 811 18.27 3.64 -32.06
CA ASP A 811 17.78 3.27 -33.39
C ASP A 811 16.63 2.24 -33.31
N ALA A 812 16.11 1.82 -34.48
CA ALA A 812 15.01 0.86 -34.52
C ALA A 812 15.36 -0.50 -33.89
N ALA A 813 16.62 -0.94 -33.95
CA ALA A 813 17.07 -2.19 -33.36
C ALA A 813 17.09 -2.09 -31.82
N TYR A 814 17.62 -1.00 -31.28
CA TYR A 814 17.58 -0.72 -29.83
C TYR A 814 16.15 -0.60 -29.30
N LEU A 815 15.26 0.09 -30.02
CA LEU A 815 13.86 0.23 -29.61
C LEU A 815 13.14 -1.13 -29.65
N ARG A 816 13.37 -1.95 -30.68
CA ARG A 816 12.81 -3.31 -30.75
C ARG A 816 13.35 -4.20 -29.63
N GLU A 817 14.65 -4.17 -29.36
CA GLU A 817 15.28 -4.89 -28.25
C GLU A 817 14.64 -4.45 -26.92
N SER A 818 14.46 -3.15 -26.69
CA SER A 818 13.85 -2.62 -25.46
C SER A 818 12.40 -3.07 -25.28
N ILE A 819 11.64 -3.28 -26.35
CA ILE A 819 10.25 -3.76 -26.31
C ILE A 819 10.19 -5.28 -26.03
N LEU A 820 11.11 -6.06 -26.59
CA LEU A 820 11.09 -7.52 -26.52
C LEU A 820 11.92 -8.11 -25.35
N ASP A 821 13.02 -7.46 -25.01
CA ASP A 821 13.93 -7.79 -23.91
C ASP A 821 14.38 -6.50 -23.19
N PRO A 822 13.49 -5.91 -22.37
CA PRO A 822 13.75 -4.64 -21.71
C PRO A 822 14.95 -4.64 -20.76
N THR A 823 15.46 -5.81 -20.37
CA THR A 823 16.59 -5.93 -19.42
C THR A 823 17.96 -5.98 -20.10
N ALA A 824 18.00 -6.14 -21.42
CA ALA A 824 19.23 -6.28 -22.20
C ALA A 824 20.09 -5.00 -22.15
N SER A 825 19.49 -3.85 -22.49
CA SER A 825 20.19 -2.56 -22.65
C SER A 825 19.48 -1.41 -21.90
N VAL A 826 19.47 -1.49 -20.57
CA VAL A 826 18.81 -0.49 -19.72
C VAL A 826 19.57 0.83 -19.72
N ALA A 827 18.87 1.93 -20.01
CA ALA A 827 19.43 3.28 -19.92
C ALA A 827 19.74 3.65 -18.46
N ARG A 828 20.89 4.30 -18.24
CA ARG A 828 21.32 4.73 -16.90
C ARG A 828 20.25 5.59 -16.23
N GLY A 829 19.96 5.30 -14.96
CA GLY A 829 18.97 6.01 -14.17
C GLY A 829 17.57 5.39 -14.22
N PHE A 830 17.38 4.34 -15.04
CA PHE A 830 16.14 3.55 -15.10
C PHE A 830 16.36 2.09 -14.67
N ASP A 831 17.58 1.74 -14.26
CA ASP A 831 17.97 0.40 -13.77
C ASP A 831 17.56 0.11 -12.33
N GLN A 832 17.26 1.15 -11.55
CA GLN A 832 16.82 1.06 -10.15
C GLN A 832 15.29 1.23 -10.03
N ALA A 833 14.54 1.03 -11.11
CA ALA A 833 13.11 1.30 -11.12
C ALA A 833 12.31 0.23 -10.37
N ASP A 834 11.44 0.71 -9.48
CA ASP A 834 10.44 -0.04 -8.68
C ASP A 834 9.64 -1.11 -9.40
N ALA A 835 9.37 -0.68 -10.63
CA ALA A 835 8.57 -1.29 -11.65
C ALA A 835 9.47 -1.37 -12.87
N GLY A 836 9.79 -2.60 -13.28
CA GLY A 836 10.46 -2.86 -14.54
C GLY A 836 9.49 -2.72 -15.71
N MET A 837 10.03 -2.65 -16.92
CA MET A 837 9.23 -2.80 -18.13
C MET A 837 9.00 -4.30 -18.38
N PRO A 838 7.74 -4.76 -18.58
CA PRO A 838 7.49 -6.13 -18.98
C PRO A 838 7.91 -6.36 -20.44
N SER A 839 8.23 -7.61 -20.77
CA SER A 839 8.45 -8.00 -22.16
C SER A 839 7.14 -8.04 -22.93
N TYR A 840 7.11 -7.44 -24.12
CA TYR A 840 5.99 -7.54 -25.05
C TYR A 840 6.19 -8.67 -26.08
N ALA A 841 7.18 -9.54 -25.88
CA ALA A 841 7.39 -10.69 -26.76
C ALA A 841 6.21 -11.67 -26.66
N GLY A 842 5.66 -12.05 -27.81
CA GLY A 842 4.44 -12.85 -27.88
C GLY A 842 3.15 -12.10 -27.49
N VAL A 843 3.27 -10.85 -27.02
CA VAL A 843 2.14 -9.96 -26.69
C VAL A 843 1.73 -9.14 -27.91
N LEU A 844 2.72 -8.52 -28.57
CA LEU A 844 2.54 -7.73 -29.78
C LEU A 844 3.08 -8.48 -31.00
N THR A 845 2.42 -8.31 -32.14
CA THR A 845 2.90 -8.77 -33.45
C THR A 845 4.03 -7.88 -33.96
N ASP A 846 4.81 -8.37 -34.94
CA ASP A 846 5.91 -7.59 -35.53
C ASP A 846 5.42 -6.26 -36.14
N ALA A 847 4.28 -6.27 -36.83
CA ALA A 847 3.67 -5.06 -37.42
C ALA A 847 3.21 -4.05 -36.36
N GLU A 848 2.69 -4.52 -35.23
CA GLU A 848 2.31 -3.66 -34.10
C GLU A 848 3.56 -3.03 -33.46
N ILE A 849 4.63 -3.80 -33.28
CA ILE A 849 5.91 -3.30 -32.77
C ILE A 849 6.48 -2.24 -33.70
N ASP A 850 6.50 -2.51 -35.01
CA ASP A 850 6.99 -1.55 -36.01
C ASP A 850 6.17 -0.24 -35.97
N SER A 851 4.86 -0.33 -35.76
CA SER A 851 3.99 0.84 -35.60
C SER A 851 4.35 1.65 -34.35
N VAL A 852 4.58 0.99 -33.21
CA VAL A 852 5.02 1.67 -31.96
C VAL A 852 6.38 2.34 -32.16
N ILE A 853 7.31 1.69 -32.87
CA ILE A 853 8.62 2.29 -33.19
C ILE A 853 8.45 3.53 -34.08
N LEU A 854 7.58 3.49 -35.10
CA LEU A 854 7.26 4.65 -35.93
C LEU A 854 6.66 5.80 -35.10
N TYR A 855 5.80 5.49 -34.13
CA TYR A 855 5.27 6.49 -33.22
C TYR A 855 6.38 7.16 -32.41
N ILE A 856 7.27 6.39 -31.77
CA ILE A 856 8.43 6.94 -31.03
C ILE A 856 9.30 7.80 -31.95
N GLN A 857 9.55 7.37 -33.18
CA GLN A 857 10.32 8.12 -34.17
C GLN A 857 9.66 9.42 -34.63
N SER A 858 8.34 9.52 -34.52
CA SER A 858 7.58 10.73 -34.87
C SER A 858 7.66 11.83 -33.79
N LEU A 859 8.02 11.48 -32.56
CA LEU A 859 8.06 12.38 -31.39
C LEU A 859 9.37 13.18 -31.27
N ARG A 860 9.96 13.61 -32.39
CA ARG A 860 11.27 14.29 -32.40
C ARG A 860 11.28 15.63 -31.67
#